data_AF-A0A2S8GQB7-F1
#
_entry.id   AF-A0A2S8GQB7-F1
#
_cell.length_a   1.000
_cell.length_b   1.000
_cell.length_c   1.000
_cell.angle_alpha   90.00
_cell.angle_beta   90.00
_cell.angle_gamma   90.00
#
_symmetry.space_group_name_H-M   'P 1'
#
loop_
_entity.id
_entity.type
_entity.pdbx_description
1 polymer ?
#
loop_
_entity_poly.entity_id
_entity_poly.type
_entity_poly.pdbx_seq_one_letter_code
_entity_poly.pdbx_strand_id
1 'polypeptide(L)'
;MNTKCFLAFFFALLPVAVLADGPLESALEKAGSNRKQMELALEQVPEAQREGMAFLIEHMPERDLTTLKADFLLKNVQLAYQAWESAPWKDQIPQHIFLNDVLPYASITETREDWRSDFHARFSDLVKEAKTPSEAAVILNQNIFQVLSVKYSTKRKRADQSPSESIEQGLASCSGLSVMLIDACRAVGVPARFVGTPLWTNNSGNHSWVEIYDDGWQFTGACEATGPELNQGWFIGNASQAERDNPLHAIYATSYRTTSIAFPMVWDRRAQYVHAVNVTDRYTRLREKLPEGVERVGFVAMQGDSDQRVALPLSVADAAGKVLFTGKTNNEDFDRNDHVTVPLKLGETYQVTFGDQPAKQVKAVGNHQLVVYKAPDSKPEASQDSTKEPDAKEEAGLTPRQVRSQIARLWKQYSGAELAQRRAETASGKIQIGERTMPFWYKVFGRKPKGGRSLYISMHGGGGAPARVNDGQYENQKGLYQPAEGVYFVPRAPTDTWNLWHEAHIDDFFQRVIENMVLLEGVNPDRVYIMGYSAGGDGVFQLAPRMADRLAAASMMAGHPNETTPEGLRNLPFTIHMGENDGAYDRNKKAAQWKTKLAELHKQDPDGYIHEVTIHPGRGHWMNRQDAVALPWMAKHTRNSTPDLVVWKQDDVTHNRFYWLAVDDTHAKTGAVVRVKRDGNTFEIEQCDVPKLTIRVNDEMIDFGKNVVVTYQGKTLFDGKLTRSKSVVEKTFDERHDPTAVFSAEVEVAIP
;
A
#
# COMPACT_ATOMS: atom_id res chain seq x y z
N MET A 1 -73.10 -52.76 1.56
CA MET A 1 -73.08 -51.50 2.33
C MET A 1 -71.65 -51.18 2.71
N ASN A 2 -71.15 -50.04 2.23
CA ASN A 2 -70.11 -49.17 2.78
C ASN A 2 -68.69 -49.70 3.01
N THR A 3 -67.87 -49.45 1.98
CA THR A 3 -66.58 -48.75 1.99
C THR A 3 -66.08 -48.20 3.33
N LYS A 4 -64.83 -48.48 3.69
CA LYS A 4 -63.89 -47.51 4.29
C LYS A 4 -62.43 -47.96 4.11
N CYS A 5 -61.61 -46.99 3.73
CA CYS A 5 -60.31 -47.10 3.06
C CYS A 5 -59.16 -47.50 3.99
N PHE A 6 -58.19 -48.19 3.39
CA PHE A 6 -56.80 -48.30 3.81
C PHE A 6 -56.09 -46.93 3.77
N LEU A 7 -55.28 -46.61 4.77
CA LEU A 7 -54.11 -45.73 4.61
C LEU A 7 -52.97 -46.27 5.47
N ALA A 8 -52.01 -46.93 4.83
CA ALA A 8 -50.72 -47.29 5.41
C ALA A 8 -49.77 -46.10 5.20
N PHE A 9 -49.24 -45.55 6.30
CA PHE A 9 -48.19 -44.54 6.25
C PHE A 9 -46.85 -45.22 5.91
N PHE A 10 -46.44 -45.10 4.64
CA PHE A 10 -45.05 -45.26 4.23
C PHE A 10 -44.32 -43.96 4.56
N PHE A 11 -43.46 -43.95 5.59
CA PHE A 11 -42.39 -42.96 5.69
C PHE A 11 -41.31 -43.35 4.69
N ALA A 12 -41.39 -42.78 3.48
CA ALA A 12 -40.31 -42.81 2.53
C ALA A 12 -39.20 -41.87 3.04
N LEU A 13 -38.06 -42.46 3.43
CA LEU A 13 -36.78 -41.77 3.50
C LEU A 13 -36.47 -41.21 2.10
N LEU A 14 -36.77 -39.94 1.88
CA LEU A 14 -36.20 -39.18 0.79
C LEU A 14 -34.72 -38.94 1.11
N PRO A 15 -33.80 -39.20 0.17
CA PRO A 15 -32.41 -38.85 0.37
C PRO A 15 -32.35 -37.32 0.41
N VAL A 16 -31.89 -36.77 1.54
CA VAL A 16 -31.36 -35.42 1.57
C VAL A 16 -30.19 -35.45 0.60
N ALA A 17 -30.39 -34.89 -0.59
CA ALA A 17 -29.31 -34.59 -1.49
C ALA A 17 -28.36 -33.67 -0.73
N VAL A 18 -27.16 -34.18 -0.46
CA VAL A 18 -26.01 -33.39 -0.04
C VAL A 18 -25.77 -32.36 -1.14
N LEU A 19 -26.26 -31.13 -0.96
CA LEU A 19 -25.84 -29.98 -1.76
C LEU A 19 -24.46 -29.59 -1.25
N ALA A 20 -23.43 -30.04 -1.96
CA ALA A 20 -22.09 -29.51 -1.81
C ALA A 20 -22.05 -28.07 -2.36
N ASP A 21 -21.70 -27.12 -1.48
CA ASP A 21 -20.87 -25.93 -1.66
C ASP A 21 -20.92 -25.21 -3.03
N GLY A 22 -21.98 -24.42 -3.26
CA GLY A 22 -22.01 -23.44 -4.35
C GLY A 22 -21.31 -22.12 -3.98
N PRO A 23 -20.92 -21.27 -4.96
CA PRO A 23 -20.29 -19.96 -4.71
C PRO A 23 -21.10 -19.06 -3.76
N LEU A 24 -22.44 -19.05 -3.90
CA LEU A 24 -23.33 -18.31 -3.02
C LEU A 24 -23.31 -18.83 -1.58
N GLU A 25 -23.32 -20.14 -1.38
CA GLU A 25 -23.25 -20.72 -0.02
C GLU A 25 -21.90 -20.39 0.63
N SER A 26 -20.80 -20.45 -0.14
CA SER A 26 -19.49 -20.03 0.36
C SER A 26 -19.48 -18.56 0.80
N ALA A 27 -20.16 -17.67 0.07
CA ALA A 27 -20.31 -16.28 0.47
C ALA A 27 -21.16 -16.13 1.75
N LEU A 28 -22.24 -16.90 1.87
CA LEU A 28 -23.08 -16.91 3.08
C LEU A 28 -22.32 -17.41 4.32
N GLU A 29 -21.43 -18.38 4.16
CA GLU A 29 -20.53 -18.83 5.24
C GLU A 29 -19.56 -17.73 5.66
N LYS A 30 -18.92 -17.06 4.70
CA LYS A 30 -18.00 -15.94 4.95
C LYS A 30 -18.67 -14.74 5.63
N ALA A 31 -19.98 -14.56 5.44
CA ALA A 31 -20.73 -13.52 6.14
C ALA A 31 -20.78 -13.72 7.67
N GLY A 32 -20.48 -14.92 8.18
CA GLY A 32 -20.36 -15.20 9.61
C GLY A 32 -21.61 -14.80 10.39
N SER A 33 -21.46 -13.96 11.43
CA SER A 33 -22.59 -13.46 12.22
C SER A 33 -23.59 -12.62 11.41
N ASN A 34 -23.17 -12.08 10.26
CA ASN A 34 -24.01 -11.27 9.39
C ASN A 34 -24.78 -12.08 8.32
N ARG A 35 -24.59 -13.42 8.27
CA ARG A 35 -25.28 -14.33 7.33
C ARG A 35 -26.80 -14.09 7.26
N LYS A 36 -27.43 -13.84 8.41
CA LYS A 36 -28.88 -13.55 8.49
C LYS A 36 -29.31 -12.34 7.66
N GLN A 37 -28.46 -11.31 7.53
CA GLN A 37 -28.77 -10.16 6.67
C GLN A 37 -28.73 -10.55 5.19
N MET A 38 -27.79 -11.40 4.78
CA MET A 38 -27.69 -11.87 3.39
C MET A 38 -28.88 -12.77 3.02
N GLU A 39 -29.25 -13.70 3.91
CA GLU A 39 -30.42 -14.56 3.74
C GLU A 39 -31.71 -13.74 3.68
N LEU A 40 -31.84 -12.73 4.56
CA LEU A 40 -32.98 -11.82 4.55
C LEU A 40 -33.09 -11.04 3.23
N ALA A 41 -31.96 -10.58 2.68
CA ALA A 41 -31.93 -9.91 1.40
C ALA A 41 -32.37 -10.84 0.24
N LEU A 42 -31.91 -12.10 0.24
CA LEU A 42 -32.31 -13.12 -0.74
C LEU A 42 -33.78 -13.54 -0.62
N GLU A 43 -34.33 -13.54 0.59
CA GLU A 43 -35.73 -13.88 0.84
C GLU A 43 -36.66 -12.75 0.38
N GLN A 44 -36.35 -11.50 0.75
CA GLN A 44 -37.22 -10.35 0.54
C GLN A 44 -37.11 -9.71 -0.85
N VAL A 45 -36.01 -9.95 -1.58
CA VAL A 45 -35.86 -9.41 -2.93
C VAL A 45 -36.96 -9.98 -3.86
N PRO A 46 -37.58 -9.15 -4.73
CA PRO A 46 -38.54 -9.64 -5.72
C PRO A 46 -37.96 -10.78 -6.58
N GLU A 47 -38.81 -11.74 -6.98
CA GLU A 47 -38.38 -12.92 -7.73
C GLU A 47 -37.58 -12.57 -8.99
N ALA A 48 -38.02 -11.56 -9.75
CA ALA A 48 -37.34 -11.07 -10.95
C ALA A 48 -35.94 -10.48 -10.68
N GLN A 49 -35.63 -10.12 -9.44
CA GLN A 49 -34.38 -9.48 -9.02
C GLN A 49 -33.48 -10.43 -8.20
N ARG A 50 -33.93 -11.67 -7.97
CA ARG A 50 -33.24 -12.66 -7.14
C ARG A 50 -31.87 -13.03 -7.69
N GLU A 51 -31.73 -13.13 -9.02
CA GLU A 51 -30.43 -13.38 -9.67
C GLU A 51 -29.43 -12.25 -9.39
N GLY A 52 -29.87 -10.98 -9.46
CA GLY A 52 -29.03 -9.84 -9.15
C GLY A 52 -28.59 -9.81 -7.68
N MET A 53 -29.50 -10.08 -6.75
CA MET A 53 -29.15 -10.17 -5.33
C MET A 53 -28.15 -11.30 -5.06
N ALA A 54 -28.37 -12.47 -5.65
CA ALA A 54 -27.45 -13.60 -5.54
C ALA A 54 -26.06 -13.25 -6.11
N PHE A 55 -26.00 -12.61 -7.28
CA PHE A 55 -24.76 -12.16 -7.90
C PHE A 55 -23.99 -11.18 -7.00
N LEU A 56 -24.67 -10.20 -6.37
CA LEU A 56 -24.03 -9.28 -5.44
C LEU A 56 -23.43 -10.03 -4.25
N ILE A 57 -24.20 -10.94 -3.63
CA ILE A 57 -23.74 -11.69 -2.45
C ILE A 57 -22.60 -12.63 -2.81
N GLU A 58 -22.65 -13.30 -3.95
CA GLU A 58 -21.60 -14.19 -4.41
C GLU A 58 -20.24 -13.49 -4.59
N HIS A 59 -20.25 -12.24 -5.06
CA HIS A 59 -19.03 -11.56 -5.51
C HIS A 59 -18.60 -10.37 -4.66
N MET A 60 -19.41 -9.92 -3.70
CA MET A 60 -18.99 -8.82 -2.83
C MET A 60 -17.82 -9.24 -1.91
N PRO A 61 -16.92 -8.32 -1.54
CA PRO A 61 -15.78 -8.66 -0.69
C PRO A 61 -16.23 -9.03 0.72
N GLU A 62 -15.40 -9.79 1.44
CA GLU A 62 -15.72 -10.28 2.79
C GLU A 62 -16.08 -9.16 3.76
N ARG A 63 -15.38 -8.02 3.69
CA ARG A 63 -15.71 -6.82 4.48
C ARG A 63 -17.14 -6.32 4.29
N ASP A 64 -17.74 -6.53 3.12
CA ASP A 64 -19.09 -6.10 2.81
C ASP A 64 -20.09 -7.21 3.22
N LEU A 65 -19.74 -8.49 3.04
CA LEU A 65 -20.51 -9.63 3.55
C LEU A 65 -20.72 -9.56 5.07
N THR A 66 -19.71 -9.13 5.83
CA THR A 66 -19.76 -9.10 7.29
C THR A 66 -20.41 -7.84 7.87
N THR A 67 -20.64 -6.79 7.06
CA THR A 67 -21.08 -5.48 7.58
C THR A 67 -22.34 -4.91 6.92
N LEU A 68 -22.62 -5.21 5.65
CA LEU A 68 -23.77 -4.65 4.95
C LEU A 68 -25.07 -5.27 5.44
N LYS A 69 -26.12 -4.45 5.49
CA LYS A 69 -27.45 -4.84 5.94
C LYS A 69 -28.36 -5.16 4.76
N ALA A 70 -29.39 -5.97 5.03
CA ALA A 70 -30.36 -6.38 4.03
C ALA A 70 -31.08 -5.18 3.40
N ASP A 71 -31.45 -4.17 4.19
CA ASP A 71 -32.16 -2.98 3.73
C ASP A 71 -31.33 -2.16 2.73
N PHE A 72 -30.03 -2.01 2.97
CA PHE A 72 -29.09 -1.39 2.04
C PHE A 72 -29.04 -2.14 0.71
N LEU A 73 -28.86 -3.47 0.75
CA LEU A 73 -28.77 -4.30 -0.45
C LEU A 73 -30.07 -4.29 -1.24
N LEU A 74 -31.22 -4.46 -0.57
CA LEU A 74 -32.54 -4.43 -1.18
C LEU A 74 -32.79 -3.10 -1.88
N LYS A 75 -32.44 -1.98 -1.24
CA LYS A 75 -32.57 -0.64 -1.82
C LYS A 75 -31.69 -0.47 -3.06
N ASN A 76 -30.42 -0.89 -2.99
CA ASN A 76 -29.51 -0.83 -4.13
C ASN A 76 -30.03 -1.66 -5.32
N VAL A 77 -30.43 -2.91 -5.08
CA VAL A 77 -30.96 -3.80 -6.12
C VAL A 77 -32.22 -3.19 -6.74
N GLN A 78 -33.18 -2.76 -5.92
CA GLN A 78 -34.41 -2.14 -6.41
C GLN A 78 -34.13 -0.95 -7.33
N LEU A 79 -33.27 -0.01 -6.90
CA LEU A 79 -32.95 1.18 -7.68
C LEU A 79 -32.13 0.87 -8.93
N ALA A 80 -31.24 -0.12 -8.89
CA ALA A 80 -30.47 -0.55 -10.05
C ALA A 80 -31.38 -1.14 -11.15
N TYR A 81 -32.31 -2.02 -10.76
CA TYR A 81 -33.29 -2.58 -11.69
C TYR A 81 -34.25 -1.50 -12.20
N GLN A 82 -34.74 -0.60 -11.34
CA GLN A 82 -35.60 0.51 -11.75
C GLN A 82 -34.89 1.38 -12.81
N ALA A 83 -33.64 1.78 -12.56
CA ALA A 83 -32.88 2.59 -13.50
C ALA A 83 -32.67 1.84 -14.83
N TRP A 84 -32.25 0.58 -14.79
CA TRP A 84 -32.01 -0.24 -15.98
C TRP A 84 -33.29 -0.51 -16.78
N GLU A 85 -34.39 -0.91 -16.14
CA GLU A 85 -35.66 -1.22 -16.80
C GLU A 85 -36.33 -0.01 -17.44
N SER A 86 -36.09 1.18 -16.88
CA SER A 86 -36.61 2.46 -17.40
C SER A 86 -35.75 3.06 -18.53
N ALA A 87 -34.52 2.58 -18.72
CA ALA A 87 -33.59 3.14 -19.68
C ALA A 87 -33.98 2.79 -21.13
N PRO A 88 -33.88 3.75 -22.09
CA PRO A 88 -34.16 3.48 -23.52
C PRO A 88 -33.29 2.39 -24.15
N TRP A 89 -32.12 2.12 -23.57
CA TRP A 89 -31.13 1.16 -24.04
C TRP A 89 -31.17 -0.18 -23.29
N LYS A 90 -32.18 -0.44 -22.43
CA LYS A 90 -32.21 -1.65 -21.59
C LYS A 90 -31.97 -2.94 -22.39
N ASP A 91 -32.58 -3.05 -23.56
CA ASP A 91 -32.55 -4.25 -24.41
C ASP A 91 -31.22 -4.40 -25.16
N GLN A 92 -30.38 -3.35 -25.16
CA GLN A 92 -29.02 -3.36 -25.72
C GLN A 92 -27.99 -3.83 -24.69
N ILE A 93 -28.32 -3.81 -23.39
CA ILE A 93 -27.40 -4.17 -22.31
C ILE A 93 -27.56 -5.67 -22.00
N PRO A 94 -26.54 -6.50 -22.27
CA PRO A 94 -26.57 -7.90 -21.87
C PRO A 94 -26.69 -8.01 -20.35
N GLN A 95 -27.44 -9.01 -19.88
CA GLN A 95 -27.67 -9.21 -18.45
C GLN A 95 -26.37 -9.28 -17.63
N HIS A 96 -25.34 -9.97 -18.14
CA HIS A 96 -24.05 -10.06 -17.45
C HIS A 96 -23.31 -8.71 -17.33
N ILE A 97 -23.53 -7.77 -18.26
CA ILE A 97 -23.01 -6.39 -18.17
C ILE A 97 -23.81 -5.60 -17.14
N PHE A 98 -25.13 -5.74 -17.11
CA PHE A 98 -25.95 -5.14 -16.06
C PHE A 98 -25.50 -5.60 -14.66
N LEU A 99 -25.37 -6.92 -14.45
CA LEU A 99 -24.94 -7.50 -13.18
C LEU A 99 -23.57 -6.98 -12.74
N ASN A 100 -22.62 -6.85 -13.67
CA ASN A 100 -21.23 -6.52 -13.35
C ASN A 100 -20.93 -5.02 -13.31
N ASP A 101 -21.67 -4.20 -14.05
CA ASP A 101 -21.26 -2.81 -14.35
C ASP A 101 -22.40 -1.78 -14.16
N VAL A 102 -23.63 -2.19 -13.81
CA VAL A 102 -24.73 -1.31 -13.39
C VAL A 102 -25.16 -1.59 -11.94
N LEU A 103 -25.38 -2.85 -11.61
CA LEU A 103 -25.90 -3.32 -10.31
C LEU A 103 -25.00 -3.02 -9.09
N PRO A 104 -23.65 -3.08 -9.19
CA PRO A 104 -22.79 -2.89 -8.02
C PRO A 104 -22.97 -1.54 -7.33
N TYR A 105 -22.89 -1.56 -6.00
CA TYR A 105 -22.94 -0.38 -5.14
C TYR A 105 -21.58 0.28 -4.91
N ALA A 106 -20.51 -0.26 -5.49
CA ALA A 106 -19.15 0.27 -5.40
C ALA A 106 -18.33 -0.12 -6.64
N SER A 107 -17.23 0.58 -6.85
CA SER A 107 -16.26 0.41 -7.92
C SER A 107 -14.90 -0.07 -7.40
N ILE A 108 -14.46 0.44 -6.24
CA ILE A 108 -13.16 0.19 -5.62
C ILE A 108 -13.30 0.11 -4.08
N THR A 109 -12.47 0.84 -3.33
CA THR A 109 -12.36 0.86 -1.86
C THR A 109 -13.17 1.98 -1.20
N GLU A 110 -13.94 2.74 -1.98
CA GLU A 110 -14.70 3.88 -1.50
C GLU A 110 -15.68 3.50 -0.38
N THR A 111 -15.99 4.45 0.48
CA THR A 111 -16.94 4.26 1.59
C THR A 111 -18.31 3.81 1.04
N ARG A 112 -18.89 2.76 1.63
CA ARG A 112 -20.20 2.24 1.18
C ARG A 112 -21.30 3.19 1.63
N GLU A 113 -22.00 3.76 0.66
CA GLU A 113 -23.06 4.74 0.90
C GLU A 113 -24.19 4.61 -0.13
N ASP A 114 -25.34 5.18 0.19
CA ASP A 114 -26.52 5.21 -0.69
C ASP A 114 -26.43 6.37 -1.69
N TRP A 115 -25.37 6.37 -2.49
CA TRP A 115 -25.18 7.35 -3.56
C TRP A 115 -26.26 7.19 -4.64
N ARG A 116 -26.74 5.95 -4.88
CA ARG A 116 -27.67 5.65 -5.98
C ARG A 116 -28.99 6.39 -5.82
N SER A 117 -29.52 6.49 -4.61
CA SER A 117 -30.75 7.26 -4.36
C SER A 117 -30.59 8.73 -4.69
N ASP A 118 -29.50 9.35 -4.21
CA ASP A 118 -29.23 10.77 -4.42
C ASP A 118 -28.95 11.06 -5.90
N PHE A 119 -28.10 10.28 -6.55
CA PHE A 119 -27.70 10.49 -7.94
C PHE A 119 -28.83 10.18 -8.92
N HIS A 120 -29.65 9.16 -8.65
CA HIS A 120 -30.83 8.89 -9.46
C HIS A 120 -31.79 10.09 -9.43
N ALA A 121 -32.03 10.65 -8.24
CA ALA A 121 -32.89 11.82 -8.08
C ALA A 121 -32.33 13.08 -8.75
N ARG A 122 -31.00 13.28 -8.72
CA ARG A 122 -30.35 14.45 -9.33
C ARG A 122 -30.24 14.39 -10.84
N PHE A 123 -29.98 13.20 -11.40
CA PHE A 123 -29.44 13.10 -12.76
C PHE A 123 -30.37 12.39 -13.76
N SER A 124 -31.43 11.71 -13.32
CA SER A 124 -32.35 11.03 -14.27
C SER A 124 -32.99 12.01 -15.27
N ASP A 125 -33.45 13.18 -14.79
CA ASP A 125 -34.05 14.20 -15.65
C ASP A 125 -33.05 14.83 -16.62
N LEU A 126 -31.76 14.85 -16.24
CA LEU A 126 -30.70 15.43 -17.06
C LEU A 126 -30.44 14.58 -18.32
N VAL A 127 -30.60 13.26 -18.23
CA VAL A 127 -30.36 12.32 -19.34
C VAL A 127 -31.63 11.80 -20.01
N LYS A 128 -32.82 12.27 -19.61
CA LYS A 128 -34.11 11.72 -20.08
C LYS A 128 -34.29 11.69 -21.61
N GLU A 129 -33.64 12.61 -22.32
CA GLU A 129 -33.72 12.69 -23.78
C GLU A 129 -32.66 11.84 -24.50
N ALA A 130 -31.64 11.37 -23.79
CA ALA A 130 -30.58 10.52 -24.33
C ALA A 130 -31.16 9.21 -24.86
N LYS A 131 -30.66 8.75 -26.01
CA LYS A 131 -31.11 7.52 -26.67
C LYS A 131 -30.13 6.37 -26.52
N THR A 132 -28.87 6.66 -26.21
CA THR A 132 -27.82 5.66 -26.01
C THR A 132 -27.09 5.82 -24.68
N PRO A 133 -26.45 4.76 -24.16
CA PRO A 133 -25.59 4.85 -22.98
C PRO A 133 -24.48 5.89 -23.15
N SER A 134 -23.88 5.98 -24.35
CA SER A 134 -22.82 6.95 -24.63
C SER A 134 -23.31 8.39 -24.54
N GLU A 135 -24.46 8.70 -25.13
CA GLU A 135 -25.06 10.04 -25.06
C GLU A 135 -25.34 10.45 -23.61
N ALA A 136 -25.91 9.53 -22.82
CA ALA A 136 -26.17 9.77 -21.40
C ALA A 136 -24.88 10.01 -20.62
N ALA A 137 -23.84 9.18 -20.83
CA ALA A 137 -22.55 9.34 -20.16
C ALA A 137 -21.85 10.67 -20.51
N VAL A 138 -21.92 11.10 -21.77
CA VAL A 138 -21.41 12.41 -22.23
C VAL A 138 -22.13 13.54 -21.52
N ILE A 139 -23.47 13.51 -21.48
CA ILE A 139 -24.27 14.53 -20.78
C ILE A 139 -23.90 14.57 -19.30
N LEU A 140 -23.77 13.41 -18.64
CA LEU A 140 -23.36 13.36 -17.24
C LEU A 140 -21.98 13.97 -17.02
N ASN A 141 -20.96 13.55 -17.77
CA ASN A 141 -19.59 14.02 -17.60
C ASN A 141 -19.48 15.55 -17.79
N GLN A 142 -20.28 16.13 -18.68
CA GLN A 142 -20.32 17.58 -18.92
C GLN A 142 -20.95 18.39 -17.77
N ASN A 143 -21.80 17.77 -16.94
CA ASN A 143 -22.67 18.51 -16.03
C ASN A 143 -22.46 18.16 -14.55
N ILE A 144 -22.21 16.90 -14.20
CA ILE A 144 -22.29 16.45 -12.79
C ILE A 144 -21.29 17.17 -11.89
N PHE A 145 -20.08 17.44 -12.35
CA PHE A 145 -19.03 18.06 -11.52
C PHE A 145 -19.35 19.51 -11.17
N GLN A 146 -20.00 20.23 -12.09
CA GLN A 146 -20.52 21.57 -11.83
C GLN A 146 -21.71 21.50 -10.85
N VAL A 147 -22.66 20.59 -11.07
CA VAL A 147 -23.83 20.41 -10.18
C VAL A 147 -23.40 20.05 -8.77
N LEU A 148 -22.38 19.20 -8.63
CA LEU A 148 -21.86 18.73 -7.35
C LEU A 148 -20.82 19.66 -6.74
N SER A 149 -20.38 20.69 -7.48
CA SER A 149 -19.33 21.64 -7.05
C SER A 149 -18.01 20.94 -6.66
N VAL A 150 -17.64 19.90 -7.40
CA VAL A 150 -16.40 19.14 -7.19
C VAL A 150 -15.45 19.37 -8.35
N LYS A 151 -14.17 19.59 -8.06
CA LYS A 151 -13.11 19.66 -9.07
C LYS A 151 -11.92 18.77 -8.74
N TYR A 152 -11.09 18.51 -9.74
CA TYR A 152 -9.83 17.83 -9.54
C TYR A 152 -8.91 18.61 -8.59
N SER A 153 -8.26 17.90 -7.67
CA SER A 153 -7.16 18.43 -6.87
C SER A 153 -6.31 17.32 -6.29
N THR A 154 -5.05 17.62 -5.99
CA THR A 154 -4.16 16.78 -5.18
C THR A 154 -4.25 17.08 -3.68
N LYS A 155 -5.00 18.13 -3.28
CA LYS A 155 -5.13 18.59 -1.88
C LYS A 155 -6.25 17.91 -1.07
N ARG A 156 -7.02 17.04 -1.71
CA ARG A 156 -8.02 16.15 -1.11
C ARG A 156 -7.47 15.24 0.00
N LYS A 157 -8.32 14.84 0.95
CA LYS A 157 -7.96 13.97 2.10
C LYS A 157 -7.49 12.56 1.69
N ARG A 158 -8.09 11.97 0.66
CA ARG A 158 -7.86 10.57 0.23
C ARG A 158 -8.02 10.44 -1.29
N ALA A 159 -7.39 9.46 -1.94
CA ALA A 159 -7.52 9.30 -3.39
C ALA A 159 -8.86 8.64 -3.80
N ASP A 160 -9.25 7.58 -3.11
CA ASP A 160 -10.44 6.74 -3.30
C ASP A 160 -11.66 7.23 -2.51
N GLN A 161 -11.97 8.53 -2.62
CA GLN A 161 -13.12 9.13 -1.92
C GLN A 161 -14.44 8.62 -2.47
N SER A 162 -15.43 8.45 -1.59
CA SER A 162 -16.83 8.27 -2.02
C SER A 162 -17.42 9.58 -2.57
N PRO A 163 -18.59 9.54 -3.24
CA PRO A 163 -19.29 10.74 -3.68
C PRO A 163 -19.50 11.76 -2.55
N SER A 164 -20.00 11.35 -1.40
CA SER A 164 -20.26 12.27 -0.28
C SER A 164 -18.98 12.94 0.24
N GLU A 165 -17.89 12.18 0.37
CA GLU A 165 -16.58 12.69 0.80
C GLU A 165 -15.98 13.70 -0.20
N SER A 166 -16.25 13.51 -1.49
CA SER A 166 -15.80 14.41 -2.56
C SER A 166 -16.64 15.68 -2.61
N ILE A 167 -17.96 15.57 -2.47
CA ILE A 167 -18.91 16.68 -2.40
C ILE A 167 -18.64 17.56 -1.18
N GLU A 168 -18.42 16.95 -0.01
CA GLU A 168 -18.12 17.68 1.23
C GLU A 168 -16.87 18.55 1.10
N GLN A 169 -15.85 18.06 0.38
CA GLN A 169 -14.59 18.77 0.20
C GLN A 169 -14.60 19.73 -0.99
N GLY A 170 -15.48 19.53 -1.96
CA GLY A 170 -15.41 20.16 -3.28
C GLY A 170 -14.17 19.77 -4.10
N LEU A 171 -13.42 18.76 -3.64
CA LEU A 171 -12.12 18.33 -4.19
C LEU A 171 -12.08 16.81 -4.30
N ALA A 172 -11.62 16.30 -5.45
CA ALA A 172 -11.41 14.88 -5.67
C ALA A 172 -10.13 14.61 -6.49
N SER A 173 -9.59 13.40 -6.36
CA SER A 173 -8.54 12.90 -7.25
C SER A 173 -9.13 12.37 -8.57
N CYS A 174 -8.30 12.00 -9.56
CA CYS A 174 -8.77 11.29 -10.75
C CYS A 174 -9.55 10.01 -10.42
N SER A 175 -9.21 9.33 -9.32
CA SER A 175 -9.94 8.16 -8.84
C SER A 175 -11.30 8.54 -8.24
N GLY A 176 -11.37 9.57 -7.40
CA GLY A 176 -12.64 10.05 -6.83
C GLY A 176 -13.59 10.60 -7.89
N LEU A 177 -13.08 11.35 -8.87
CA LEU A 177 -13.88 11.83 -10.00
C LEU A 177 -14.42 10.68 -10.84
N SER A 178 -13.60 9.64 -11.08
CA SER A 178 -14.02 8.44 -11.81
C SER A 178 -15.12 7.68 -11.08
N VAL A 179 -15.01 7.50 -9.75
CA VAL A 179 -16.07 6.91 -8.91
C VAL A 179 -17.37 7.72 -9.06
N MET A 180 -17.31 9.04 -8.94
CA MET A 180 -18.50 9.89 -9.07
C MET A 180 -19.17 9.79 -10.45
N LEU A 181 -18.39 9.75 -11.54
CA LEU A 181 -18.95 9.60 -12.88
C LEU A 181 -19.56 8.21 -13.10
N ILE A 182 -18.91 7.16 -12.60
CA ILE A 182 -19.44 5.79 -12.65
C ILE A 182 -20.75 5.70 -11.88
N ASP A 183 -20.80 6.23 -10.67
CA ASP A 183 -22.00 6.22 -9.83
C ASP A 183 -23.14 7.00 -10.50
N ALA A 184 -22.84 8.14 -11.13
CA ALA A 184 -23.85 8.91 -11.87
C ALA A 184 -24.37 8.13 -13.08
N CYS A 185 -23.50 7.44 -13.82
CA CYS A 185 -23.88 6.58 -14.94
C CYS A 185 -24.76 5.42 -14.47
N ARG A 186 -24.33 4.70 -13.43
CA ARG A 186 -25.04 3.53 -12.88
C ARG A 186 -26.39 3.91 -12.28
N ALA A 187 -26.51 5.10 -11.70
CA ALA A 187 -27.77 5.60 -11.15
C ALA A 187 -28.86 5.84 -12.21
N VAL A 188 -28.49 6.01 -13.48
CA VAL A 188 -29.42 6.18 -14.61
C VAL A 188 -29.41 4.99 -15.57
N GLY A 189 -28.84 3.85 -15.17
CA GLY A 189 -28.87 2.60 -15.94
C GLY A 189 -27.81 2.49 -17.04
N VAL A 190 -26.79 3.35 -17.05
CA VAL A 190 -25.63 3.25 -17.96
C VAL A 190 -24.57 2.34 -17.35
N PRO A 191 -24.14 1.25 -18.03
CA PRO A 191 -23.05 0.41 -17.52
C PRO A 191 -21.72 1.13 -17.61
N ALA A 192 -21.04 1.23 -16.47
CA ALA A 192 -19.79 1.96 -16.33
C ALA A 192 -18.84 1.23 -15.38
N ARG A 193 -17.54 1.33 -15.63
CA ARG A 193 -16.51 0.72 -14.79
C ARG A 193 -15.24 1.56 -14.67
N PHE A 194 -14.53 1.32 -13.58
CA PHE A 194 -13.31 2.03 -13.24
C PHE A 194 -12.14 1.44 -14.01
N VAL A 195 -11.30 2.29 -14.59
CA VAL A 195 -10.11 1.89 -15.34
C VAL A 195 -8.93 2.68 -14.84
N GLY A 196 -7.75 2.06 -14.80
CA GLY A 196 -6.54 2.77 -14.46
C GLY A 196 -5.27 2.00 -14.76
N THR A 197 -4.16 2.73 -14.63
CA THR A 197 -2.81 2.18 -14.67
C THR A 197 -2.08 2.54 -13.37
N PRO A 198 -1.34 1.60 -12.75
CA PRO A 198 -0.56 1.89 -11.54
C PRO A 198 0.58 2.87 -11.79
N LEU A 199 1.18 2.80 -12.97
CA LEU A 199 2.32 3.62 -13.36
C LEU A 199 2.46 3.64 -14.89
N TRP A 200 2.41 4.82 -15.49
CA TRP A 200 2.75 4.98 -16.91
C TRP A 200 4.16 4.46 -17.22
N THR A 201 4.40 3.96 -18.44
CA THR A 201 5.72 3.44 -18.89
C THR A 201 6.85 4.50 -18.84
N ASN A 202 6.47 5.78 -18.88
CA ASN A 202 7.39 6.90 -18.72
C ASN A 202 7.63 7.31 -17.26
N ASN A 203 7.10 6.55 -16.29
CA ASN A 203 7.19 6.79 -14.86
C ASN A 203 6.56 8.11 -14.37
N SER A 204 5.68 8.74 -15.16
CA SER A 204 5.05 10.02 -14.78
C SER A 204 4.04 9.90 -13.63
N GLY A 205 3.50 8.70 -13.37
CA GLY A 205 2.61 8.42 -12.24
C GLY A 205 1.48 7.48 -12.66
N ASN A 206 0.44 7.39 -11.83
CA ASN A 206 -0.80 6.69 -12.17
C ASN A 206 -1.83 7.64 -12.79
N HIS A 207 -2.89 7.06 -13.34
CA HIS A 207 -4.10 7.77 -13.69
C HIS A 207 -5.28 6.79 -13.75
N SER A 208 -6.49 7.32 -13.54
CA SER A 208 -7.74 6.57 -13.55
C SER A 208 -8.80 7.31 -14.35
N TRP A 209 -9.60 6.57 -15.10
CA TRP A 209 -10.68 7.08 -15.95
C TRP A 209 -11.84 6.07 -16.00
N VAL A 210 -12.83 6.33 -16.86
CA VAL A 210 -14.08 5.56 -16.92
C VAL A 210 -14.24 4.89 -18.27
N GLU A 211 -14.65 3.62 -18.25
CA GLU A 211 -15.19 2.91 -19.42
C GLU A 211 -16.71 2.79 -19.34
N ILE A 212 -17.39 3.03 -20.47
CA ILE A 212 -18.84 3.00 -20.64
C ILE A 212 -19.19 1.94 -21.68
N TYR A 213 -20.19 1.11 -21.42
CA TYR A 213 -20.63 0.09 -22.37
C TYR A 213 -21.75 0.62 -23.28
N ASP A 214 -21.50 0.60 -24.60
CA ASP A 214 -22.46 0.90 -25.66
C ASP A 214 -22.05 0.10 -26.91
N ASP A 215 -22.66 -1.09 -27.08
CA ASP A 215 -22.26 -2.12 -28.06
C ASP A 215 -20.74 -2.37 -28.11
N GLY A 216 -20.13 -2.39 -26.92
CA GLY A 216 -18.68 -2.38 -26.75
C GLY A 216 -18.25 -1.34 -25.73
N TRP A 217 -17.03 -1.48 -25.23
CA TRP A 217 -16.50 -0.56 -24.23
C TRP A 217 -15.86 0.67 -24.89
N GLN A 218 -16.42 1.83 -24.58
CA GLN A 218 -15.89 3.16 -24.89
C GLN A 218 -15.23 3.74 -23.64
N PHE A 219 -14.38 4.77 -23.74
CA PHE A 219 -13.77 5.42 -22.56
C PHE A 219 -13.90 6.95 -22.57
N THR A 220 -13.81 7.56 -21.39
CA THR A 220 -13.74 9.00 -21.19
C THR A 220 -13.01 9.33 -19.88
N GLY A 221 -12.33 10.48 -19.83
CA GLY A 221 -11.79 11.03 -18.60
C GLY A 221 -12.89 11.63 -17.72
N ALA A 222 -12.78 11.50 -16.40
CA ALA A 222 -13.77 12.04 -15.48
C ALA A 222 -13.48 13.51 -15.16
N CYS A 223 -14.46 14.40 -15.38
CA CYS A 223 -14.30 15.85 -15.32
C CYS A 223 -13.42 16.42 -16.45
N GLU A 224 -13.29 15.65 -17.54
CA GLU A 224 -12.43 15.95 -18.70
C GLU A 224 -13.23 15.81 -20.00
N ALA A 225 -14.43 16.40 -20.05
CA ALA A 225 -15.36 16.20 -21.16
C ALA A 225 -14.76 16.63 -22.52
N THR A 226 -14.76 15.73 -23.49
CA THR A 226 -14.22 15.88 -24.85
C THR A 226 -15.29 16.28 -25.87
N GLY A 227 -16.22 17.15 -25.47
CA GLY A 227 -17.40 17.47 -26.28
C GLY A 227 -18.35 16.26 -26.37
N PRO A 228 -18.91 15.95 -27.56
CA PRO A 228 -19.82 14.82 -27.73
C PRO A 228 -19.11 13.46 -27.94
N GLU A 229 -17.78 13.46 -28.05
CA GLU A 229 -17.01 12.28 -28.46
C GLU A 229 -16.50 11.49 -27.25
N LEU A 230 -16.71 10.18 -27.27
CA LEU A 230 -15.99 9.23 -26.41
C LEU A 230 -14.73 8.72 -27.12
N ASN A 231 -13.91 7.94 -26.40
CA ASN A 231 -12.58 7.46 -26.82
C ASN A 231 -11.59 8.57 -27.15
N GLN A 232 -11.78 9.72 -26.51
CA GLN A 232 -10.88 10.84 -26.53
C GLN A 232 -10.41 11.11 -25.10
N GLY A 233 -9.19 11.60 -24.96
CA GLY A 233 -8.58 11.89 -23.67
C GLY A 233 -7.11 12.24 -23.81
N TRP A 234 -6.62 13.14 -22.97
CA TRP A 234 -5.22 13.57 -22.98
C TRP A 234 -4.26 12.39 -22.71
N PHE A 235 -4.72 11.37 -21.97
CA PHE A 235 -3.94 10.22 -21.55
C PHE A 235 -3.73 9.16 -22.64
N ILE A 236 -4.42 9.24 -23.79
CA ILE A 236 -4.34 8.21 -24.86
C ILE A 236 -2.90 8.00 -25.32
N GLY A 237 -2.11 9.07 -25.41
CA GLY A 237 -0.69 8.98 -25.78
C GLY A 237 0.07 8.01 -24.88
N ASN A 238 -0.05 8.16 -23.56
CA ASN A 238 0.59 7.27 -22.58
C ASN A 238 -0.07 5.88 -22.55
N ALA A 239 -1.41 5.81 -22.59
CA ALA A 239 -2.15 4.55 -22.57
C ALA A 239 -1.83 3.64 -23.77
N SER A 240 -1.54 4.23 -24.93
CA SER A 240 -1.14 3.50 -26.13
C SER A 240 0.25 2.85 -26.03
N GLN A 241 1.07 3.27 -25.05
CA GLN A 241 2.38 2.71 -24.76
C GLN A 241 2.36 1.69 -23.61
N ALA A 242 1.19 1.35 -23.07
CA ALA A 242 1.07 0.41 -21.96
C ALA A 242 1.64 -0.98 -22.31
N GLU A 243 2.19 -1.65 -21.32
CA GLU A 243 2.84 -2.96 -21.45
C GLU A 243 1.95 -4.04 -20.83
N ARG A 244 1.34 -4.88 -21.66
CA ARG A 244 0.36 -5.89 -21.23
C ARG A 244 0.88 -6.81 -20.11
N ASP A 245 2.11 -7.27 -20.26
CA ASP A 245 2.73 -8.29 -19.42
C ASP A 245 3.51 -7.71 -18.24
N ASN A 246 3.49 -6.38 -18.07
CA ASN A 246 4.11 -5.69 -16.96
C ASN A 246 3.02 -5.16 -16.01
N PRO A 247 2.83 -5.75 -14.82
CA PRO A 247 1.73 -5.36 -13.94
C PRO A 247 1.74 -3.90 -13.48
N LEU A 248 2.90 -3.23 -13.49
CA LEU A 248 2.99 -1.80 -13.17
C LEU A 248 2.54 -0.91 -14.32
N HIS A 249 2.75 -1.35 -15.57
CA HIS A 249 2.55 -0.56 -16.79
C HIS A 249 1.36 -1.02 -17.65
N ALA A 250 0.67 -2.07 -17.22
CA ALA A 250 -0.58 -2.52 -17.83
C ALA A 250 -1.76 -1.60 -17.45
N ILE A 251 -2.87 -1.79 -18.15
CA ILE A 251 -4.14 -1.11 -17.89
C ILE A 251 -5.17 -2.13 -17.46
N TYR A 252 -5.85 -1.83 -16.36
CA TYR A 252 -6.84 -2.69 -15.74
C TYR A 252 -8.18 -1.99 -15.67
N ALA A 253 -9.26 -2.74 -15.89
CA ALA A 253 -10.62 -2.30 -15.61
C ALA A 253 -11.19 -3.14 -14.46
N THR A 254 -11.90 -2.52 -13.52
CA THR A 254 -12.51 -3.25 -12.41
C THR A 254 -13.60 -4.21 -12.89
N SER A 255 -13.77 -5.29 -12.14
CA SER A 255 -14.81 -6.29 -12.33
C SER A 255 -15.42 -6.57 -10.96
N TYR A 256 -16.75 -6.51 -10.85
CA TYR A 256 -17.40 -6.92 -9.62
C TYR A 256 -17.38 -8.44 -9.47
N ARG A 257 -17.62 -9.15 -10.58
CA ARG A 257 -17.39 -10.59 -10.67
C ARG A 257 -15.94 -10.91 -10.32
N THR A 258 -15.75 -11.92 -9.49
CA THR A 258 -14.42 -12.44 -9.13
C THR A 258 -13.64 -12.86 -10.37
N THR A 259 -12.38 -12.39 -10.45
CA THR A 259 -11.42 -12.77 -11.48
C THR A 259 -10.09 -13.18 -10.83
N SER A 260 -9.17 -13.73 -11.63
CA SER A 260 -7.81 -14.06 -11.16
C SER A 260 -6.88 -12.86 -11.00
N ILE A 261 -7.33 -11.65 -11.34
CA ILE A 261 -6.52 -10.44 -11.32
C ILE A 261 -7.12 -9.48 -10.30
N ALA A 262 -6.34 -9.04 -9.31
CA ALA A 262 -6.71 -7.94 -8.44
C ALA A 262 -6.43 -6.60 -9.14
N PHE A 263 -7.30 -5.61 -8.94
CA PHE A 263 -7.07 -4.26 -9.41
C PHE A 263 -5.90 -3.63 -8.63
N PRO A 264 -4.82 -3.21 -9.31
CA PRO A 264 -3.64 -2.66 -8.63
C PRO A 264 -3.89 -1.23 -8.13
N MET A 265 -4.28 -1.11 -6.86
CA MET A 265 -4.56 0.17 -6.22
C MET A 265 -3.30 0.80 -5.66
N VAL A 266 -2.99 2.02 -6.10
CA VAL A 266 -1.78 2.74 -5.68
C VAL A 266 -1.84 3.26 -4.25
N TRP A 267 -3.04 3.41 -3.69
CA TRP A 267 -3.30 3.83 -2.30
C TRP A 267 -3.45 2.66 -1.31
N ASP A 268 -3.76 1.46 -1.81
CA ASP A 268 -3.84 0.22 -1.02
C ASP A 268 -3.30 -0.96 -1.83
N ARG A 269 -1.97 -1.05 -1.90
CA ARG A 269 -1.26 -2.02 -2.74
C ARG A 269 -1.47 -3.48 -2.29
N ARG A 270 -1.93 -3.69 -1.06
CA ARG A 270 -2.13 -5.03 -0.49
C ARG A 270 -3.55 -5.56 -0.70
N ALA A 271 -4.51 -4.71 -1.05
CA ALA A 271 -5.89 -5.15 -1.23
C ALA A 271 -6.04 -6.05 -2.47
N GLN A 272 -6.50 -7.29 -2.23
CA GLN A 272 -6.74 -8.31 -3.25
C GLN A 272 -8.23 -8.53 -3.54
N TYR A 273 -9.12 -7.78 -2.89
CA TYR A 273 -10.56 -8.01 -2.92
C TYR A 273 -11.31 -7.16 -3.96
N VAL A 274 -10.61 -6.28 -4.68
CA VAL A 274 -11.15 -5.57 -5.85
C VAL A 274 -10.63 -6.30 -7.08
N HIS A 275 -11.51 -6.92 -7.85
CA HIS A 275 -11.13 -7.72 -9.00
C HIS A 275 -11.04 -6.88 -10.27
N ALA A 276 -10.30 -7.37 -11.26
CA ALA A 276 -10.06 -6.65 -12.50
C ALA A 276 -9.91 -7.57 -13.72
N VAL A 277 -9.96 -6.96 -14.89
CA VAL A 277 -9.56 -7.55 -16.17
C VAL A 277 -8.48 -6.68 -16.81
N ASN A 278 -7.47 -7.31 -17.42
CA ASN A 278 -6.44 -6.59 -18.16
C ASN A 278 -7.02 -6.15 -19.52
N VAL A 279 -7.08 -4.84 -19.73
CA VAL A 279 -7.66 -4.20 -20.93
C VAL A 279 -6.61 -3.50 -21.79
N THR A 280 -5.33 -3.73 -21.54
CA THR A 280 -4.19 -3.05 -22.18
C THR A 280 -4.31 -3.00 -23.70
N ASP A 281 -4.69 -4.12 -24.34
CA ASP A 281 -4.77 -4.22 -25.80
C ASP A 281 -5.78 -3.27 -26.42
N ARG A 282 -6.80 -2.82 -25.67
CA ARG A 282 -7.75 -1.80 -26.14
C ARG A 282 -7.03 -0.47 -26.41
N TYR A 283 -6.11 -0.11 -25.53
CA TYR A 283 -5.42 1.18 -25.59
C TYR A 283 -4.19 1.13 -26.50
N THR A 284 -3.43 0.03 -26.51
CA THR A 284 -2.25 -0.09 -27.39
C THR A 284 -2.62 -0.09 -28.89
N ARG A 285 -3.85 -0.49 -29.23
CA ARG A 285 -4.39 -0.36 -30.60
C ARG A 285 -4.66 1.08 -31.04
N LEU A 286 -4.75 2.03 -30.11
CA LEU A 286 -4.96 3.45 -30.40
C LEU A 286 -3.64 4.19 -30.71
N ARG A 287 -2.51 3.47 -30.75
CA ARG A 287 -1.19 4.05 -31.00
C ARG A 287 -1.18 4.78 -32.34
N GLU A 288 -1.04 6.10 -32.25
CA GLU A 288 -0.82 6.96 -33.40
C GLU A 288 0.49 6.59 -34.11
N LYS A 289 0.46 6.49 -35.44
CA LYS A 289 1.67 6.33 -36.25
C LYS A 289 2.26 7.73 -36.52
N LEU A 290 3.16 8.16 -35.65
CA LEU A 290 3.98 9.36 -35.91
C LEU A 290 4.99 9.08 -37.04
N PRO A 291 5.37 10.09 -37.83
CA PRO A 291 6.44 9.96 -38.82
C PRO A 291 7.75 9.46 -38.19
N GLU A 292 8.58 8.78 -38.97
CA GLU A 292 9.89 8.29 -38.49
C GLU A 292 10.73 9.45 -37.94
N GLY A 293 11.26 9.26 -36.72
CA GLY A 293 12.02 10.28 -36.01
C GLY A 293 11.18 11.43 -35.44
N VAL A 294 9.86 11.30 -35.34
CA VAL A 294 8.98 12.27 -34.64
C VAL A 294 8.43 11.65 -33.35
N GLU A 295 8.55 12.39 -32.25
CA GLU A 295 7.96 12.03 -30.95
C GLU A 295 7.21 13.21 -30.34
N ARG A 296 6.30 12.92 -29.41
CA ARG A 296 5.60 13.95 -28.64
C ARG A 296 6.50 14.47 -27.51
N VAL A 297 6.75 15.77 -27.51
CA VAL A 297 7.44 16.48 -26.42
C VAL A 297 6.40 17.18 -25.56
N GLY A 298 6.45 16.96 -24.25
CA GLY A 298 5.55 17.58 -23.27
C GLY A 298 6.04 18.95 -22.81
N PHE A 299 5.11 19.82 -22.44
CA PHE A 299 5.40 21.17 -21.95
C PHE A 299 4.57 21.47 -20.70
N VAL A 300 5.23 22.01 -19.67
CA VAL A 300 4.59 22.44 -18.42
C VAL A 300 5.22 23.73 -17.92
N ALA A 301 4.41 24.59 -17.31
CA ALA A 301 4.88 25.79 -16.62
C ALA A 301 4.61 25.68 -15.12
N MET A 302 5.61 26.00 -14.30
CA MET A 302 5.59 25.96 -12.84
C MET A 302 5.71 27.37 -12.26
N GLN A 303 5.08 27.65 -11.13
CA GLN A 303 5.22 28.89 -10.39
C GLN A 303 6.55 28.91 -9.64
N GLY A 304 7.50 29.74 -10.07
CA GLY A 304 8.82 29.85 -9.44
C GLY A 304 9.54 28.50 -9.34
N ASP A 305 10.05 28.20 -8.15
CA ASP A 305 10.64 26.91 -7.78
C ASP A 305 9.65 25.94 -7.11
N SER A 306 8.35 26.27 -7.11
CA SER A 306 7.33 25.40 -6.53
C SER A 306 6.94 24.25 -7.47
N ASP A 307 6.27 23.25 -6.91
CA ASP A 307 5.64 22.17 -7.67
C ASP A 307 4.24 22.58 -8.22
N GLN A 308 3.86 23.86 -8.16
CA GLN A 308 2.55 24.35 -8.59
C GLN A 308 2.55 24.71 -10.08
N ARG A 309 1.70 24.05 -10.87
CA ARG A 309 1.53 24.35 -12.29
C ARG A 309 0.72 25.63 -12.54
N VAL A 310 1.11 26.37 -13.56
CA VAL A 310 0.45 27.61 -13.99
C VAL A 310 0.07 27.55 -15.47
N ALA A 311 -1.09 28.08 -15.81
CA ALA A 311 -1.54 28.17 -17.19
C ALA A 311 -0.94 29.41 -17.86
N LEU A 312 0.01 29.19 -18.76
CA LEU A 312 0.63 30.24 -19.58
C LEU A 312 0.41 29.97 -21.08
N PRO A 313 0.21 31.02 -21.91
CA PRO A 313 0.28 30.87 -23.36
C PRO A 313 1.54 30.12 -23.78
N LEU A 314 1.40 29.15 -24.69
CA LEU A 314 2.50 28.35 -25.22
C LEU A 314 2.52 28.49 -26.73
N SER A 315 3.67 28.80 -27.31
CA SER A 315 3.89 28.70 -28.75
C SER A 315 5.16 27.89 -29.03
N VAL A 316 5.08 26.97 -29.98
CA VAL A 316 6.22 26.17 -30.46
C VAL A 316 6.36 26.42 -31.96
N ALA A 317 7.52 26.89 -32.39
CA ALA A 317 7.85 27.14 -33.78
C ALA A 317 9.15 26.44 -34.20
N ASP A 318 9.28 26.11 -35.48
CA ASP A 318 10.51 25.53 -36.03
C ASP A 318 11.64 26.57 -36.17
N ALA A 319 12.82 26.13 -36.61
CA ALA A 319 13.98 27.00 -36.81
C ALA A 319 13.75 28.10 -37.88
N ALA A 320 12.77 27.91 -38.79
CA ALA A 320 12.38 28.90 -39.79
C ALA A 320 11.31 29.89 -39.28
N GLY A 321 10.87 29.75 -38.02
CA GLY A 321 9.85 30.59 -37.39
C GLY A 321 8.41 30.19 -37.75
N LYS A 322 8.20 29.04 -38.40
CA LYS A 322 6.85 28.53 -38.66
C LYS A 322 6.29 27.96 -37.37
N VAL A 323 5.16 28.51 -36.92
CA VAL A 323 4.45 28.05 -35.72
C VAL A 323 3.85 26.67 -35.98
N LEU A 324 4.24 25.70 -35.15
CA LEU A 324 3.77 24.32 -35.16
C LEU A 324 2.62 24.11 -34.16
N PHE A 325 2.63 24.86 -33.06
CA PHE A 325 1.60 24.79 -32.03
C PHE A 325 1.40 26.15 -31.35
N THR A 326 0.15 26.45 -31.01
CA THR A 326 -0.24 27.55 -30.12
C THR A 326 -1.32 27.05 -29.17
N GLY A 327 -1.17 27.34 -27.87
CA GLY A 327 -2.13 26.93 -26.84
C GLY A 327 -1.82 27.56 -25.49
N LYS A 328 -2.21 26.89 -24.42
CA LYS A 328 -1.83 27.24 -23.04
C LYS A 328 -1.37 25.98 -22.31
N THR A 329 -0.39 26.11 -21.42
CA THR A 329 -0.02 25.05 -20.47
C THR A 329 -1.14 24.79 -19.46
N ASN A 330 -1.19 23.58 -18.91
CA ASN A 330 -2.20 23.18 -17.92
C ASN A 330 -1.77 23.59 -16.50
N ASN A 331 -2.73 24.01 -15.67
CA ASN A 331 -2.52 24.37 -14.27
C ASN A 331 -2.92 23.24 -13.30
N GLU A 332 -3.01 23.53 -12.01
CA GLU A 332 -3.43 22.57 -10.97
C GLU A 332 -4.87 22.05 -11.08
N ASP A 333 -5.72 22.65 -11.92
CA ASP A 333 -7.10 22.17 -12.12
C ASP A 333 -7.17 20.93 -13.04
N PHE A 334 -6.07 20.59 -13.73
CA PHE A 334 -5.94 19.40 -14.58
C PHE A 334 -5.25 18.24 -13.84
N ASP A 335 -5.38 17.01 -14.34
CA ASP A 335 -4.61 15.87 -13.82
C ASP A 335 -3.10 16.16 -13.87
N ARG A 336 -2.33 15.65 -12.89
CA ARG A 336 -0.89 15.92 -12.75
C ARG A 336 -0.09 15.47 -13.98
N ASN A 337 -0.56 14.45 -14.67
CA ASN A 337 0.08 13.88 -15.85
C ASN A 337 -0.42 14.48 -17.17
N ASP A 338 -1.45 15.34 -17.12
CA ASP A 338 -1.96 16.06 -18.28
C ASP A 338 -1.02 17.21 -18.67
N HIS A 339 -0.06 16.88 -19.53
CA HIS A 339 0.86 17.83 -20.13
C HIS A 339 0.44 18.13 -21.58
N VAL A 340 0.58 19.40 -21.98
CA VAL A 340 0.45 19.76 -23.39
C VAL A 340 1.58 19.13 -24.16
N THR A 341 1.26 18.33 -25.19
CA THR A 341 2.27 17.66 -26.00
C THR A 341 2.21 18.09 -27.46
N VAL A 342 3.38 18.28 -28.07
CA VAL A 342 3.54 18.66 -29.49
C VAL A 342 4.39 17.60 -30.19
N PRO A 343 3.97 17.06 -31.36
CA PRO A 343 4.80 16.15 -32.14
C PRO A 343 5.96 16.91 -32.79
N LEU A 344 7.19 16.59 -32.40
CA LEU A 344 8.42 17.25 -32.83
C LEU A 344 9.42 16.23 -33.38
N LYS A 345 10.18 16.64 -34.40
CA LYS A 345 11.21 15.81 -35.01
C LYS A 345 12.47 15.79 -34.14
N LEU A 346 12.91 14.59 -33.79
CA LEU A 346 14.06 14.35 -32.95
C LEU A 346 15.33 14.91 -33.59
N GLY A 347 16.19 15.48 -32.75
CA GLY A 347 17.44 16.12 -33.14
C GLY A 347 17.30 17.58 -33.58
N GLU A 348 16.10 18.04 -33.94
CA GLU A 348 15.85 19.43 -34.32
C GLU A 348 15.67 20.35 -33.09
N THR A 349 15.90 21.65 -33.29
CA THR A 349 15.74 22.68 -32.25
C THR A 349 14.57 23.59 -32.62
N TYR A 350 13.71 23.84 -31.63
CA TYR A 350 12.47 24.58 -31.77
C TYR A 350 12.49 25.83 -30.90
N GLN A 351 11.84 26.88 -31.37
CA GLN A 351 11.62 28.12 -30.63
C GLN A 351 10.35 27.97 -29.79
N VAL A 352 10.49 28.01 -28.47
CA VAL A 352 9.39 27.79 -27.51
C VAL A 352 9.18 29.01 -26.64
N THR A 353 7.98 29.56 -26.68
CA THR A 353 7.60 30.77 -25.94
C THR A 353 6.56 30.43 -24.88
N PHE A 354 6.78 30.85 -23.63
CA PHE A 354 5.84 30.73 -22.52
C PHE A 354 5.38 32.11 -22.05
N GLY A 355 4.12 32.47 -22.24
CA GLY A 355 3.59 33.81 -21.99
C GLY A 355 4.30 34.87 -22.84
N ASP A 356 4.56 36.04 -22.26
CA ASP A 356 5.21 37.18 -22.93
C ASP A 356 6.75 37.10 -22.90
N GLN A 357 7.30 35.92 -22.65
CA GLN A 357 8.73 35.73 -22.43
C GLN A 357 9.47 35.49 -23.75
N PRO A 358 10.77 35.82 -23.84
CA PRO A 358 11.57 35.52 -25.02
C PRO A 358 11.56 34.02 -25.34
N ALA A 359 11.53 33.69 -26.63
CA ALA A 359 11.56 32.32 -27.09
C ALA A 359 12.84 31.61 -26.61
N LYS A 360 12.68 30.43 -26.01
CA LYS A 360 13.76 29.52 -25.64
C LYS A 360 14.02 28.53 -26.75
N GLN A 361 15.27 28.20 -26.99
CA GLN A 361 15.65 27.14 -27.92
C GLN A 361 15.56 25.79 -27.19
N VAL A 362 14.69 24.90 -27.68
CA VAL A 362 14.46 23.57 -27.12
C VAL A 362 14.80 22.53 -28.17
N LYS A 363 15.80 21.68 -27.90
CA LYS A 363 16.11 20.54 -28.75
C LYS A 363 15.18 19.38 -28.42
N ALA A 364 14.52 18.81 -29.43
CA ALA A 364 13.75 17.58 -29.29
C ALA A 364 14.71 16.39 -29.21
N VAL A 365 14.71 15.65 -28.10
CA VAL A 365 15.66 14.55 -27.85
C VAL A 365 14.99 13.18 -27.64
N GLY A 366 13.66 13.13 -27.58
CA GLY A 366 12.87 11.90 -27.44
C GLY A 366 12.76 11.41 -25.99
N ASN A 367 12.49 10.12 -25.79
CA ASN A 367 12.39 9.48 -24.47
C ASN A 367 11.36 10.13 -23.53
N HIS A 368 10.17 10.46 -24.04
CA HIS A 368 9.11 11.13 -23.26
C HIS A 368 9.53 12.48 -22.66
N GLN A 369 10.38 13.24 -23.36
CA GLN A 369 10.87 14.55 -22.95
C GLN A 369 9.75 15.48 -22.43
N LEU A 370 9.93 16.01 -21.23
CA LEU A 370 9.08 17.05 -20.63
C LEU A 370 9.89 18.33 -20.44
N VAL A 371 9.45 19.41 -21.09
CA VAL A 371 10.04 20.74 -21.00
C VAL A 371 9.35 21.53 -19.89
N VAL A 372 10.09 21.80 -18.82
CA VAL A 372 9.59 22.54 -17.66
C VAL A 372 10.04 24.00 -17.73
N TYR A 373 9.07 24.91 -17.76
CA TYR A 373 9.31 26.35 -17.65
C TYR A 373 9.00 26.83 -16.23
N LYS A 374 9.96 27.49 -15.58
CA LYS A 374 9.74 28.15 -14.28
C LYS A 374 9.34 29.60 -14.51
N ALA A 375 8.09 29.93 -14.21
CA ALA A 375 7.55 31.28 -14.29
C ALA A 375 8.11 32.15 -13.15
N PRO A 376 8.50 33.41 -13.41
CA PRO A 376 8.92 34.32 -12.34
C PRO A 376 7.81 34.51 -11.30
N ASP A 377 8.19 34.58 -10.02
CA ASP A 377 7.23 34.88 -8.95
C ASP A 377 6.55 36.24 -9.18
N SER A 378 5.23 36.25 -9.18
CA SER A 378 4.48 37.50 -9.12
C SER A 378 4.70 38.12 -7.74
N LYS A 379 5.49 39.21 -7.69
CA LYS A 379 5.86 39.92 -6.46
C LYS A 379 4.61 40.35 -5.66
N PRO A 380 4.71 40.33 -4.32
CA PRO A 380 4.76 41.59 -3.58
C PRO A 380 6.16 41.86 -3.01
N GLU A 381 6.43 43.14 -2.81
CA GLU A 381 7.67 43.84 -2.46
C GLU A 381 8.75 43.13 -1.62
N ALA A 382 9.99 43.30 -2.12
CA ALA A 382 11.27 43.52 -1.47
C ALA A 382 11.59 42.84 -0.11
N SER A 383 12.59 41.95 -0.14
CA SER A 383 13.82 42.19 0.63
C SER A 383 15.03 41.55 -0.06
N GLN A 384 16.12 42.30 -0.07
CA GLN A 384 17.43 41.89 -0.55
C GLN A 384 18.06 40.91 0.46
N ASP A 385 18.58 39.78 0.01
CA ASP A 385 20.01 39.55 0.16
C ASP A 385 20.53 38.47 -0.82
N SER A 386 21.80 38.67 -1.13
CA SER A 386 22.63 38.13 -2.17
C SER A 386 23.18 36.72 -1.87
N THR A 387 23.30 35.85 -2.89
CA THR A 387 24.58 35.54 -3.56
C THR A 387 24.52 34.26 -4.41
N LYS A 388 24.84 34.45 -5.69
CA LYS A 388 25.56 33.57 -6.64
C LYS A 388 25.03 32.14 -6.91
N GLU A 389 24.50 31.99 -8.13
CA GLU A 389 24.64 30.77 -8.95
C GLU A 389 26.12 30.35 -9.09
N PRO A 390 26.36 29.08 -9.45
CA PRO A 390 26.64 28.86 -10.86
C PRO A 390 25.95 27.64 -11.49
N ASP A 391 25.56 27.86 -12.74
CA ASP A 391 25.67 27.02 -13.93
C ASP A 391 25.02 25.63 -14.01
N ALA A 392 24.24 25.50 -15.08
CA ALA A 392 23.76 24.27 -15.68
C ALA A 392 24.90 23.27 -15.94
N LYS A 393 24.77 22.09 -15.34
CA LYS A 393 25.47 20.86 -15.72
C LYS A 393 24.49 19.69 -15.68
N GLU A 394 24.74 18.73 -16.57
CA GLU A 394 24.12 17.40 -16.73
C GLU A 394 23.47 16.86 -15.45
N GLU A 395 22.30 16.21 -15.60
CA GLU A 395 21.51 15.60 -14.51
C GLU A 395 22.36 14.76 -13.55
N ALA A 396 22.96 15.42 -12.56
CA ALA A 396 23.66 14.78 -11.49
C ALA A 396 22.61 14.36 -10.45
N GLY A 397 22.62 13.09 -10.08
CA GLY A 397 21.78 12.60 -8.98
C GLY A 397 21.96 13.41 -7.69
N LEU A 398 21.07 13.18 -6.72
CA LEU A 398 21.06 13.97 -5.49
C LEU A 398 22.45 14.03 -4.83
N THR A 399 22.80 15.19 -4.31
CA THR A 399 23.94 15.33 -3.39
C THR A 399 23.61 14.75 -2.01
N PRO A 400 24.61 14.37 -1.20
CA PRO A 400 24.38 13.90 0.18
C PRO A 400 23.57 14.91 1.01
N ARG A 401 23.79 16.21 0.78
CA ARG A 401 23.06 17.29 1.47
C ARG A 401 21.59 17.32 1.06
N GLN A 402 21.29 17.14 -0.22
CA GLN A 402 19.91 17.07 -0.71
C GLN A 402 19.19 15.83 -0.19
N VAL A 403 19.85 14.67 -0.11
CA VAL A 403 19.27 13.46 0.52
C VAL A 403 18.91 13.71 1.98
N ARG A 404 19.83 14.26 2.79
CA ARG A 404 19.53 14.60 4.19
C ARG A 404 18.38 15.60 4.33
N SER A 405 18.34 16.61 3.46
CA SER A 405 17.26 17.60 3.43
C SER A 405 15.92 16.95 3.05
N GLN A 406 15.93 16.00 2.12
CA GLN A 406 14.75 15.25 1.70
C GLN A 406 14.22 14.38 2.85
N ILE A 407 15.07 13.62 3.53
CA ILE A 407 14.68 12.80 4.69
C ILE A 407 14.08 13.69 5.79
N ALA A 408 14.71 14.82 6.11
CA ALA A 408 14.19 15.76 7.10
C ALA A 408 12.83 16.35 6.70
N ARG A 409 12.63 16.63 5.40
CA ARG A 409 11.37 17.11 4.85
C ARG A 409 10.26 16.05 4.96
N LEU A 410 10.55 14.81 4.56
CA LEU A 410 9.63 13.68 4.65
C LEU A 410 9.23 13.41 6.10
N TRP A 411 10.19 13.40 7.02
CA TRP A 411 9.90 13.27 8.45
C TRP A 411 9.00 14.39 8.98
N LYS A 412 9.26 15.64 8.58
CA LYS A 412 8.42 16.79 8.97
C LYS A 412 7.01 16.67 8.41
N GLN A 413 6.85 16.21 7.17
CA GLN A 413 5.55 16.00 6.54
C GLN A 413 4.76 14.89 7.21
N TYR A 414 5.38 13.71 7.37
CA TYR A 414 4.79 12.56 8.05
C TYR A 414 4.38 12.91 9.48
N SER A 415 5.31 13.45 10.28
CA SER A 415 5.01 13.84 11.66
C SER A 415 3.92 14.91 11.74
N GLY A 416 3.91 15.90 10.83
CA GLY A 416 2.87 16.92 10.77
C GLY A 416 1.49 16.36 10.45
N ALA A 417 1.40 15.38 9.56
CA ALA A 417 0.15 14.74 9.16
C ALA A 417 -0.40 13.78 10.22
N GLU A 418 0.48 12.98 10.84
CA GLU A 418 0.05 11.86 11.68
C GLU A 418 -0.12 12.20 13.17
N LEU A 419 0.54 13.25 13.66
CA LEU A 419 0.66 13.53 15.10
C LEU A 419 -0.69 13.59 15.83
N ALA A 420 -1.70 14.23 15.24
CA ALA A 420 -3.03 14.34 15.84
C ALA A 420 -3.71 12.98 15.97
N GLN A 421 -3.67 12.18 14.90
CA GLN A 421 -4.23 10.82 14.89
C GLN A 421 -3.51 9.91 15.87
N ARG A 422 -2.17 9.96 15.93
CA ARG A 422 -1.39 9.09 16.83
C ARG A 422 -1.57 9.47 18.30
N ARG A 423 -1.78 10.76 18.60
CA ARG A 423 -2.19 11.22 19.93
C ARG A 423 -3.56 10.67 20.33
N ALA A 424 -4.55 10.72 19.42
CA ALA A 424 -5.88 10.20 19.69
C ALA A 424 -5.87 8.66 19.88
N GLU A 425 -5.18 7.95 18.99
CA GLU A 425 -4.96 6.50 19.12
C GLU A 425 -4.29 6.15 20.46
N THR A 426 -3.25 6.90 20.82
CA THR A 426 -2.52 6.65 22.08
C THR A 426 -3.34 6.96 23.32
N ALA A 427 -4.15 8.03 23.29
CA ALA A 427 -5.08 8.37 24.36
C ALA A 427 -6.18 7.31 24.56
N SER A 428 -6.56 6.59 23.50
CA SER A 428 -7.56 5.52 23.57
C SER A 428 -7.05 4.26 24.28
N GLY A 429 -5.73 4.10 24.42
CA GLY A 429 -5.10 2.88 24.95
C GLY A 429 -5.27 1.66 24.05
N LYS A 430 -5.60 1.85 22.78
CA LYS A 430 -5.81 0.79 21.79
C LYS A 430 -5.28 1.22 20.43
N ILE A 431 -4.64 0.31 19.72
CA ILE A 431 -4.30 0.46 18.30
C ILE A 431 -5.31 -0.39 17.51
N GLN A 432 -5.88 0.16 16.44
CA GLN A 432 -6.78 -0.56 15.54
C GLN A 432 -6.16 -0.62 14.15
N ILE A 433 -6.00 -1.83 13.60
CA ILE A 433 -5.53 -2.07 12.23
C ILE A 433 -6.48 -3.08 11.58
N GLY A 434 -7.19 -2.64 10.54
CA GLY A 434 -8.29 -3.42 9.97
C GLY A 434 -9.34 -3.75 11.03
N GLU A 435 -9.69 -5.02 11.15
CA GLU A 435 -10.67 -5.52 12.13
C GLU A 435 -10.05 -5.84 13.50
N ARG A 436 -8.73 -5.84 13.61
CA ARG A 436 -8.02 -6.24 14.83
C ARG A 436 -7.71 -5.05 15.73
N THR A 437 -7.83 -5.28 17.04
CA THR A 437 -7.50 -4.29 18.07
C THR A 437 -6.37 -4.82 18.95
N MET A 438 -5.35 -4.01 19.19
CA MET A 438 -4.32 -4.24 20.21
C MET A 438 -4.52 -3.24 21.36
N PRO A 439 -5.18 -3.63 22.46
CA PRO A 439 -5.12 -2.87 23.70
C PRO A 439 -3.69 -2.78 24.19
N PHE A 440 -3.33 -1.67 24.81
CA PHE A 440 -2.00 -1.51 25.36
C PHE A 440 -1.97 -0.57 26.55
N TRP A 441 -0.88 -0.66 27.30
CA TRP A 441 -0.54 0.25 28.38
C TRP A 441 0.94 0.58 28.27
N TYR A 442 1.34 1.80 28.58
CA TYR A 442 2.76 2.11 28.72
C TYR A 442 3.01 3.10 29.84
N LYS A 443 4.27 3.10 30.29
CA LYS A 443 4.79 4.06 31.25
C LYS A 443 6.19 4.50 30.87
N VAL A 444 6.47 5.78 31.08
CA VAL A 444 7.78 6.38 30.85
C VAL A 444 8.59 6.35 32.13
N PHE A 445 9.82 5.84 32.03
CA PHE A 445 10.80 5.81 33.11
C PHE A 445 12.02 6.68 32.78
N GLY A 446 12.64 7.25 33.82
CA GLY A 446 13.87 8.03 33.69
C GLY A 446 13.74 9.34 32.88
N ARG A 447 14.83 10.11 32.87
CA ARG A 447 14.94 11.34 32.07
C ARG A 447 15.29 11.00 30.62
N LYS A 448 14.66 11.70 29.68
CA LYS A 448 14.90 11.53 28.23
C LYS A 448 16.38 11.85 27.90
N PRO A 449 17.13 10.90 27.31
CA PRO A 449 18.47 11.17 26.79
C PRO A 449 18.46 12.13 25.59
N LYS A 450 19.60 12.78 25.32
CA LYS A 450 19.76 13.68 24.16
C LYS A 450 19.45 12.98 22.83
N GLY A 451 19.84 11.71 22.71
CA GLY A 451 19.62 10.88 21.52
C GLY A 451 18.22 10.29 21.40
N GLY A 452 17.28 10.62 22.29
CA GLY A 452 15.95 10.00 22.35
C GLY A 452 15.84 8.89 23.39
N ARG A 453 14.60 8.49 23.70
CA ARG A 453 14.29 7.46 24.70
C ARG A 453 14.52 6.06 24.15
N SER A 454 14.79 5.13 25.05
CA SER A 454 14.67 3.70 24.76
C SER A 454 13.19 3.27 24.72
N LEU A 455 12.85 2.20 23.99
CA LEU A 455 11.53 1.57 23.99
C LEU A 455 11.67 0.08 24.33
N TYR A 456 10.92 -0.40 25.30
CA TYR A 456 10.84 -1.82 25.70
C TYR A 456 9.42 -2.31 25.48
N ILE A 457 9.22 -3.16 24.47
CA ILE A 457 7.92 -3.80 24.17
C ILE A 457 7.89 -5.14 24.89
N SER A 458 6.98 -5.30 25.85
CA SER A 458 6.97 -6.41 26.81
C SER A 458 5.69 -7.23 26.66
N MET A 459 5.80 -8.38 25.97
CA MET A 459 4.69 -9.25 25.58
C MET A 459 4.26 -10.20 26.70
N HIS A 460 2.95 -10.35 26.88
CA HIS A 460 2.37 -11.25 27.89
C HIS A 460 2.34 -12.72 27.43
N GLY A 461 2.24 -13.64 28.39
CA GLY A 461 2.00 -15.08 28.14
C GLY A 461 0.52 -15.44 27.98
N GLY A 462 0.19 -16.73 27.90
CA GLY A 462 -1.20 -17.21 27.88
C GLY A 462 -1.72 -17.76 26.55
N GLY A 463 -0.85 -18.07 25.60
CA GLY A 463 -1.25 -18.61 24.29
C GLY A 463 -2.17 -19.83 24.37
N GLY A 464 -3.24 -19.78 23.59
CA GLY A 464 -4.28 -20.81 23.53
C GLY A 464 -5.17 -20.87 24.77
N ALA A 465 -4.98 -19.96 25.74
CA ALA A 465 -5.83 -19.85 26.91
C ALA A 465 -7.05 -18.95 26.62
N PRO A 466 -8.14 -19.06 27.41
CA PRO A 466 -9.29 -18.16 27.28
C PRO A 466 -8.91 -16.70 27.53
N ALA A 467 -9.62 -15.76 26.91
CA ALA A 467 -9.37 -14.31 26.99
C ALA A 467 -9.13 -13.79 28.42
N ARG A 468 -9.92 -14.25 29.41
CA ARG A 468 -9.74 -13.87 30.83
C ARG A 468 -8.33 -14.15 31.38
N VAL A 469 -7.65 -15.18 30.87
CA VAL A 469 -6.29 -15.55 31.27
C VAL A 469 -5.29 -14.62 30.58
N ASN A 470 -5.43 -14.39 29.26
CA ASN A 470 -4.59 -13.44 28.53
C ASN A 470 -4.70 -12.02 29.09
N ASP A 471 -5.91 -11.57 29.42
CA ASP A 471 -6.14 -10.27 30.03
C ASP A 471 -5.46 -10.17 31.41
N GLY A 472 -5.52 -11.24 32.22
CA GLY A 472 -4.79 -11.32 33.48
C GLY A 472 -3.26 -11.31 33.31
N GLN A 473 -2.73 -11.98 32.28
CA GLN A 473 -1.30 -11.94 31.96
C GLN A 473 -0.88 -10.56 31.46
N TYR A 474 -1.71 -9.91 30.66
CA TYR A 474 -1.53 -8.52 30.24
C TYR A 474 -1.46 -7.57 31.45
N GLU A 475 -2.37 -7.68 32.42
CA GLU A 475 -2.31 -6.89 33.66
C GLU A 475 -1.04 -7.15 34.48
N ASN A 476 -0.64 -8.42 34.62
CA ASN A 476 0.61 -8.79 35.30
C ASN A 476 1.84 -8.16 34.63
N GLN A 477 1.87 -8.15 33.30
CA GLN A 477 3.00 -7.67 32.51
C GLN A 477 3.26 -6.16 32.72
N LYS A 478 2.24 -5.35 33.03
CA LYS A 478 2.36 -3.90 33.32
C LYS A 478 3.28 -3.59 34.50
N GLY A 479 3.27 -4.45 35.51
CA GLY A 479 4.09 -4.28 36.72
C GLY A 479 5.37 -5.10 36.73
N LEU A 480 5.62 -5.93 35.71
CA LEU A 480 6.63 -6.97 35.78
C LEU A 480 8.06 -6.43 35.72
N TYR A 481 8.32 -5.42 34.89
CA TYR A 481 9.64 -4.82 34.75
C TYR A 481 9.63 -3.30 34.87
N GLN A 482 10.78 -2.76 35.24
CA GLN A 482 11.01 -1.34 35.35
C GLN A 482 12.39 -1.00 34.77
N PRO A 483 12.48 -0.51 33.53
CA PRO A 483 13.73 -0.02 32.99
C PRO A 483 14.20 1.22 33.76
N ALA A 484 15.51 1.45 33.78
CA ALA A 484 16.08 2.68 34.35
C ALA A 484 15.69 3.93 33.55
N GLU A 485 15.58 3.78 32.23
CA GLU A 485 15.18 4.81 31.27
C GLU A 485 14.40 4.17 30.13
N GLY A 486 13.34 4.84 29.67
CA GLY A 486 12.66 4.52 28.42
C GLY A 486 11.16 4.42 28.57
N VAL A 487 10.50 4.17 27.44
CA VAL A 487 9.09 3.79 27.38
C VAL A 487 9.00 2.29 27.63
N TYR A 488 8.32 1.87 28.69
CA TYR A 488 7.94 0.48 28.91
C TYR A 488 6.52 0.27 28.39
N PHE A 489 6.42 -0.39 27.25
CA PHE A 489 5.18 -0.61 26.49
C PHE A 489 4.73 -2.06 26.64
N VAL A 490 3.49 -2.26 27.03
CA VAL A 490 2.89 -3.57 27.26
C VAL A 490 1.67 -3.69 26.34
N PRO A 491 1.77 -4.47 25.25
CA PRO A 491 0.62 -4.79 24.41
C PRO A 491 -0.16 -5.98 24.97
N ARG A 492 -1.47 -5.99 24.75
CA ARG A 492 -2.33 -7.19 24.78
C ARG A 492 -2.49 -7.68 23.34
N ALA A 493 -2.10 -8.92 23.04
CA ALA A 493 -2.16 -9.41 21.66
C ALA A 493 -3.59 -9.35 21.13
N PRO A 494 -3.82 -9.09 19.83
CA PRO A 494 -5.18 -8.97 19.29
C PRO A 494 -6.00 -10.26 19.37
N THR A 495 -5.34 -11.41 19.46
CA THR A 495 -5.95 -12.74 19.47
C THR A 495 -5.61 -13.52 20.75
N ASP A 496 -6.32 -14.62 20.96
CA ASP A 496 -6.13 -15.56 22.08
C ASP A 496 -5.63 -16.94 21.60
N THR A 497 -5.12 -17.00 20.36
CA THR A 497 -4.63 -18.21 19.71
C THR A 497 -3.35 -18.72 20.40
N TRP A 498 -2.97 -19.98 20.13
CA TRP A 498 -1.73 -20.54 20.69
C TRP A 498 -0.48 -19.79 20.21
N ASN A 499 -0.54 -19.22 19.00
CA ASN A 499 0.51 -18.46 18.32
C ASN A 499 0.23 -16.95 18.28
N LEU A 500 -0.48 -16.39 19.26
CA LEU A 500 -0.96 -15.00 19.29
C LEU A 500 0.08 -13.92 18.93
N TRP A 501 1.38 -14.18 19.15
CA TRP A 501 2.46 -13.23 18.86
C TRP A 501 3.19 -13.52 17.55
N HIS A 502 2.87 -14.62 16.86
CA HIS A 502 3.58 -15.10 15.68
C HIS A 502 2.78 -14.79 14.40
N GLU A 503 1.47 -14.58 14.54
CA GLU A 503 0.57 -14.27 13.42
C GLU A 503 1.02 -13.02 12.63
N ALA A 504 0.90 -13.06 11.31
CA ALA A 504 1.41 -12.03 10.39
C ALA A 504 0.94 -10.59 10.69
N HIS A 505 -0.22 -10.44 11.33
CA HIS A 505 -0.76 -9.12 11.66
C HIS A 505 -0.01 -8.42 12.81
N ILE A 506 0.77 -9.17 13.61
CA ILE A 506 1.53 -8.62 14.74
C ILE A 506 2.63 -7.66 14.26
N ASP A 507 3.23 -7.93 13.11
CA ASP A 507 4.28 -7.12 12.51
C ASP A 507 3.77 -5.70 12.20
N ASP A 508 2.57 -5.58 11.62
CA ASP A 508 1.90 -4.30 11.36
C ASP A 508 1.61 -3.53 12.66
N PHE A 509 1.20 -4.23 13.73
CA PHE A 509 1.00 -3.60 15.04
C PHE A 509 2.31 -3.10 15.64
N PHE A 510 3.39 -3.88 15.57
CA PHE A 510 4.66 -3.49 16.16
C PHE A 510 5.32 -2.35 15.39
N GLN A 511 5.15 -2.32 14.06
CA GLN A 511 5.50 -1.16 13.25
C GLN A 511 4.74 0.09 13.75
N ARG A 512 3.42 -0.01 13.95
CA ARG A 512 2.60 1.09 14.48
C ARG A 512 3.00 1.53 15.89
N VAL A 513 3.33 0.59 16.79
CA VAL A 513 3.81 0.88 18.14
C VAL A 513 5.10 1.68 18.09
N ILE A 514 6.08 1.25 17.28
CA ILE A 514 7.36 1.95 17.14
C ILE A 514 7.13 3.36 16.60
N GLU A 515 6.36 3.51 15.52
CA GLU A 515 6.02 4.82 14.94
C GLU A 515 5.40 5.77 15.98
N ASN A 516 4.38 5.30 16.71
CA ASN A 516 3.71 6.10 17.71
C ASN A 516 4.67 6.56 18.82
N MET A 517 5.52 5.66 19.31
CA MET A 517 6.44 6.01 20.39
C MET A 517 7.60 6.90 19.93
N VAL A 518 8.04 6.78 18.67
CA VAL A 518 9.00 7.72 18.06
C VAL A 518 8.38 9.11 17.96
N LEU A 519 7.13 9.22 17.48
CA LEU A 519 6.43 10.50 17.31
C LEU A 519 6.07 11.17 18.64
N LEU A 520 5.57 10.42 19.61
CA LEU A 520 4.95 10.97 20.81
C LEU A 520 5.91 11.08 21.99
N GLU A 521 6.74 10.05 22.18
CA GLU A 521 7.67 9.97 23.31
C GLU A 521 9.11 10.32 22.92
N GLY A 522 9.35 10.54 21.63
CA GLY A 522 10.67 10.79 21.08
C GLY A 522 11.63 9.63 21.36
N VAL A 523 11.12 8.41 21.18
CA VAL A 523 11.92 7.19 21.14
C VAL A 523 12.95 7.30 20.02
N ASN A 524 14.15 6.81 20.30
CA ASN A 524 15.18 6.60 19.30
C ASN A 524 14.89 5.28 18.55
N PRO A 525 14.71 5.29 17.22
CA PRO A 525 14.50 4.07 16.44
C PRO A 525 15.60 3.01 16.61
N ASP A 526 16.83 3.42 16.95
CA ASP A 526 17.96 2.52 17.21
C ASP A 526 18.04 2.02 18.66
N ARG A 527 17.04 2.32 19.50
CA ARG A 527 16.94 1.86 20.90
C ARG A 527 15.59 1.20 21.19
N VAL A 528 15.10 0.40 20.25
CA VAL A 528 13.89 -0.41 20.39
C VAL A 528 14.27 -1.83 20.81
N TYR A 529 13.64 -2.33 21.86
CA TYR A 529 13.85 -3.65 22.44
C TYR A 529 12.53 -4.40 22.52
N ILE A 530 12.53 -5.69 22.18
CA ILE A 530 11.39 -6.58 22.43
C ILE A 530 11.73 -7.60 23.50
N MET A 531 10.76 -7.92 24.34
CA MET A 531 10.88 -8.93 25.37
C MET A 531 9.53 -9.59 25.63
N GLY A 532 9.54 -10.79 26.20
CA GLY A 532 8.30 -11.50 26.42
C GLY A 532 8.48 -12.71 27.31
N TYR A 533 7.41 -13.04 28.04
CA TYR A 533 7.40 -14.12 29.02
C TYR A 533 6.44 -15.23 28.59
N SER A 534 6.83 -16.50 28.72
CA SER A 534 5.99 -17.66 28.35
C SER A 534 5.61 -17.62 26.87
N ALA A 535 4.32 -17.62 26.51
CA ALA A 535 3.89 -17.41 25.12
C ALA A 535 4.40 -16.08 24.51
N GLY A 536 4.61 -15.04 25.32
CA GLY A 536 5.31 -13.83 24.86
C GLY A 536 6.78 -14.09 24.54
N GLY A 537 7.42 -15.04 25.23
CA GLY A 537 8.76 -15.53 24.91
C GLY A 537 8.78 -16.37 23.64
N ASP A 538 7.75 -17.19 23.39
CA ASP A 538 7.55 -17.85 22.09
C ASP A 538 7.50 -16.79 20.98
N GLY A 539 6.74 -15.71 21.20
CA GLY A 539 6.70 -14.54 20.33
C GLY A 539 8.06 -13.88 20.10
N VAL A 540 8.89 -13.74 21.14
CA VAL A 540 10.26 -13.20 20.98
C VAL A 540 11.10 -14.08 20.06
N PHE A 541 11.01 -15.42 20.19
CA PHE A 541 11.75 -16.31 19.30
C PHE A 541 11.38 -16.10 17.83
N GLN A 542 10.11 -15.86 17.54
CA GLN A 542 9.57 -15.72 16.19
C GLN A 542 9.83 -14.32 15.60
N LEU A 543 9.54 -13.28 16.38
CA LEU A 543 9.64 -11.89 15.93
C LEU A 543 11.08 -11.39 15.87
N ALA A 544 11.96 -11.82 16.79
CA ALA A 544 13.32 -11.28 16.86
C ALA A 544 14.14 -11.53 15.58
N PRO A 545 14.19 -12.73 14.99
CA PRO A 545 14.91 -12.97 13.74
C PRO A 545 14.32 -12.23 12.55
N ARG A 546 12.99 -12.14 12.43
CA ARG A 546 12.33 -11.53 11.25
C ARG A 546 12.23 -10.00 11.33
N MET A 547 12.24 -9.43 12.53
CA MET A 547 12.24 -7.98 12.78
C MET A 547 13.61 -7.45 13.22
N ALA A 548 14.70 -8.22 13.09
CA ALA A 548 16.03 -7.85 13.61
C ALA A 548 16.51 -6.45 13.16
N ASP A 549 16.12 -6.04 11.96
CA ASP A 549 16.45 -4.76 11.38
C ASP A 549 15.60 -3.58 11.91
N ARG A 550 14.70 -3.82 12.85
CA ARG A 550 13.95 -2.81 13.64
C ARG A 550 14.42 -2.74 15.10
N LEU A 551 15.31 -3.63 15.54
CA LEU A 551 15.55 -3.89 16.95
C LEU A 551 17.02 -3.69 17.33
N ALA A 552 17.25 -3.22 18.55
CA ALA A 552 18.57 -3.04 19.13
C ALA A 552 19.02 -4.23 19.98
N ALA A 553 18.07 -4.92 20.61
CA ALA A 553 18.24 -6.20 21.30
C ALA A 553 16.88 -6.85 21.57
N ALA A 554 16.88 -8.15 21.87
CA ALA A 554 15.69 -8.87 22.30
C ALA A 554 15.96 -9.81 23.47
N SER A 555 14.94 -10.05 24.30
CA SER A 555 15.03 -10.91 25.49
C SER A 555 13.88 -11.91 25.53
N MET A 556 14.20 -13.20 25.43
CA MET A 556 13.24 -14.28 25.55
C MET A 556 13.23 -14.82 26.99
N MET A 557 12.05 -14.88 27.62
CA MET A 557 11.88 -15.41 28.97
C MET A 557 10.88 -16.55 29.01
N ALA A 558 11.31 -17.74 29.46
CA ALA A 558 10.47 -18.93 29.63
C ALA A 558 9.62 -19.35 28.42
N GLY A 559 10.05 -19.01 27.21
CA GLY A 559 9.41 -19.38 25.94
C GLY A 559 10.06 -20.60 25.28
N HIS A 560 9.43 -21.07 24.21
CA HIS A 560 9.84 -22.19 23.38
C HIS A 560 10.07 -21.72 21.94
N PRO A 561 11.17 -22.13 21.28
CA PRO A 561 11.53 -21.64 19.95
C PRO A 561 10.68 -22.21 18.81
N ASN A 562 9.90 -23.26 19.06
CA ASN A 562 9.16 -24.01 18.03
C ASN A 562 10.09 -24.44 16.88
N GLU A 563 9.72 -24.12 15.64
CA GLU A 563 10.52 -24.35 14.43
C GLU A 563 11.59 -23.28 14.16
N THR A 564 11.58 -22.16 14.89
CA THR A 564 12.51 -21.05 14.64
C THR A 564 13.96 -21.46 14.88
N THR A 565 14.84 -20.85 14.10
CA THR A 565 16.27 -21.08 14.14
C THR A 565 17.02 -19.73 14.22
N PRO A 566 18.26 -19.70 14.75
CA PRO A 566 18.94 -18.45 15.10
C PRO A 566 19.53 -17.66 13.93
N GLU A 567 19.48 -18.15 12.69
CA GLU A 567 20.18 -17.57 11.52
C GLU A 567 19.93 -16.07 11.35
N GLY A 568 18.66 -15.63 11.46
CA GLY A 568 18.26 -14.23 11.35
C GLY A 568 18.68 -13.34 12.53
N LEU A 569 19.17 -13.90 13.62
CA LEU A 569 19.63 -13.15 14.80
C LEU A 569 21.04 -12.60 14.67
N ARG A 570 21.72 -12.80 13.52
CA ARG A 570 23.12 -12.39 13.34
C ARG A 570 23.35 -10.98 13.92
N ASN A 571 22.62 -9.99 13.44
CA ASN A 571 22.83 -8.58 13.79
C ASN A 571 22.02 -8.10 15.02
N LEU A 572 21.31 -9.01 15.70
CA LEU A 572 20.47 -8.68 16.84
C LEU A 572 21.00 -9.34 18.12
N PRO A 573 21.51 -8.54 19.08
CA PRO A 573 21.82 -9.04 20.42
C PRO A 573 20.60 -9.73 21.05
N PHE A 574 20.76 -11.01 21.41
CA PHE A 574 19.66 -11.86 21.87
C PHE A 574 19.96 -12.52 23.21
N THR A 575 19.14 -12.27 24.24
CA THR A 575 19.28 -12.93 25.54
C THR A 575 18.16 -13.94 25.80
N ILE A 576 18.51 -15.05 26.46
CA ILE A 576 17.60 -16.11 26.88
C ILE A 576 17.67 -16.26 28.40
N HIS A 577 16.51 -16.17 29.05
CA HIS A 577 16.34 -16.47 30.46
C HIS A 577 15.34 -17.62 30.63
N MET A 578 15.78 -18.69 31.29
CA MET A 578 14.97 -19.88 31.46
C MET A 578 15.15 -20.46 32.87
N GLY A 579 14.09 -20.96 33.50
CA GLY A 579 14.20 -21.67 34.76
C GLY A 579 14.82 -23.06 34.57
N GLU A 580 15.73 -23.47 35.45
CA GLU A 580 16.32 -24.81 35.42
C GLU A 580 15.27 -25.93 35.43
N ASN A 581 14.18 -25.72 36.19
CA ASN A 581 13.07 -26.65 36.38
C ASN A 581 11.88 -26.39 35.44
N ASP A 582 11.98 -25.47 34.47
CA ASP A 582 10.92 -25.25 33.46
C ASP A 582 10.97 -26.33 32.36
N GLY A 583 10.57 -27.55 32.73
CA GLY A 583 10.62 -28.72 31.86
C GLY A 583 9.46 -28.86 30.89
N ALA A 584 8.44 -27.99 30.96
CA ALA A 584 7.28 -28.07 30.08
C ALA A 584 7.74 -27.87 28.62
N TYR A 585 7.30 -28.74 27.71
CA TYR A 585 7.69 -28.74 26.30
C TYR A 585 9.22 -28.75 26.08
N ASP A 586 9.98 -29.31 27.04
CA ASP A 586 11.44 -29.31 27.03
C ASP A 586 12.07 -27.90 26.97
N ARG A 587 11.38 -26.84 27.41
CA ARG A 587 11.86 -25.45 27.37
C ARG A 587 13.26 -25.26 27.94
N ASN A 588 13.54 -25.79 29.14
CA ASN A 588 14.88 -25.76 29.75
C ASN A 588 15.96 -26.43 28.88
N LYS A 589 15.67 -27.60 28.29
CA LYS A 589 16.59 -28.29 27.38
C LYS A 589 16.79 -27.50 26.09
N LYS A 590 15.73 -26.92 25.53
CA LYS A 590 15.80 -26.08 24.33
C LYS A 590 16.63 -24.82 24.57
N ALA A 591 16.48 -24.16 25.71
CA ALA A 591 17.32 -23.03 26.09
C ALA A 591 18.80 -23.42 26.21
N ALA A 592 19.13 -24.58 26.78
CA ALA A 592 20.50 -25.10 26.83
C ALA A 592 21.06 -25.46 25.43
N GLN A 593 20.22 -25.99 24.54
CA GLN A 593 20.59 -26.23 23.14
C GLN A 593 20.87 -24.91 22.41
N TRP A 594 20.01 -23.92 22.58
CA TRP A 594 20.19 -22.58 22.01
C TRP A 594 21.44 -21.88 22.54
N LYS A 595 21.76 -22.03 23.84
CA LYS A 595 23.03 -21.56 24.41
C LYS A 595 24.23 -22.10 23.63
N THR A 596 24.22 -23.40 23.35
CA THR A 596 25.31 -24.05 22.60
C THR A 596 25.35 -23.58 21.14
N LYS A 597 24.19 -23.50 20.47
CA LYS A 597 24.08 -23.05 19.08
C LYS A 597 24.55 -21.60 18.89
N LEU A 598 24.09 -20.68 19.74
CA LEU A 598 24.49 -19.27 19.67
C LEU A 598 25.98 -19.09 20.00
N ALA A 599 26.52 -19.85 20.96
CA ALA A 599 27.95 -19.85 21.25
C ALA A 599 28.80 -20.31 20.06
N GLU A 600 28.38 -21.36 19.37
CA GLU A 600 29.09 -21.86 18.19
C GLU A 600 28.97 -20.89 17.00
N LEU A 601 27.79 -20.33 16.75
CA LEU A 601 27.59 -19.31 15.71
C LEU A 601 28.42 -18.06 15.97
N HIS A 602 28.44 -17.56 17.21
CA HIS A 602 29.27 -16.41 17.59
C HIS A 602 30.76 -16.71 17.48
N LYS A 603 31.19 -17.93 17.81
CA LYS A 603 32.59 -18.36 17.65
C LYS A 603 33.02 -18.39 16.18
N GLN A 604 32.13 -18.80 15.28
CA GLN A 604 32.37 -18.81 13.83
C GLN A 604 32.29 -17.40 13.23
N ASP A 605 31.52 -16.52 13.87
CA ASP A 605 31.26 -15.17 13.37
C ASP A 605 31.28 -14.14 14.53
N PRO A 606 32.49 -13.74 15.01
CA PRO A 606 32.67 -12.98 16.26
C PRO A 606 31.98 -11.62 16.33
N ASP A 607 31.62 -11.03 15.19
CA ASP A 607 30.95 -9.73 15.12
C ASP A 607 29.42 -9.83 15.23
N GLY A 608 28.86 -11.03 15.45
CA GLY A 608 27.42 -11.16 15.64
C GLY A 608 26.98 -12.46 16.29
N TYR A 609 25.67 -12.70 16.31
CA TYR A 609 25.05 -13.61 17.27
C TYR A 609 25.44 -13.28 18.72
N ILE A 610 25.57 -11.99 19.03
CA ILE A 610 25.84 -11.51 20.39
C ILE A 610 24.73 -12.02 21.30
N HIS A 611 25.08 -12.76 22.34
CA HIS A 611 24.09 -13.42 23.17
C HIS A 611 24.47 -13.51 24.64
N GLU A 612 23.45 -13.64 25.48
CA GLU A 612 23.58 -14.07 26.86
C GLU A 612 22.53 -15.14 27.13
N VAL A 613 22.91 -16.27 27.73
CA VAL A 613 21.94 -17.33 28.05
C VAL A 613 22.11 -17.78 29.50
N THR A 614 21.09 -17.48 30.29
CA THR A 614 21.03 -17.75 31.72
C THR A 614 19.95 -18.78 32.02
N ILE A 615 20.38 -19.94 32.51
CA ILE A 615 19.50 -20.93 33.13
C ILE A 615 19.51 -20.66 34.64
N HIS A 616 18.38 -20.25 35.20
CA HIS A 616 18.26 -19.82 36.59
C HIS A 616 18.10 -21.03 37.53
N PRO A 617 19.08 -21.32 38.41
CA PRO A 617 19.06 -22.51 39.26
C PRO A 617 17.85 -22.56 40.19
N GLY A 618 17.24 -23.74 40.32
CA GLY A 618 16.08 -23.98 41.19
C GLY A 618 14.78 -23.26 40.78
N ARG A 619 14.77 -22.48 39.69
CA ARG A 619 13.57 -21.77 39.20
C ARG A 619 12.77 -22.64 38.23
N GLY A 620 11.45 -22.60 38.33
CA GLY A 620 10.54 -23.20 37.36
C GLY A 620 10.12 -22.21 36.28
N HIS A 621 8.92 -22.37 35.73
CA HIS A 621 8.38 -21.46 34.71
C HIS A 621 8.39 -19.99 35.14
N TRP A 622 8.13 -19.71 36.42
CA TRP A 622 8.28 -18.38 37.01
C TRP A 622 9.65 -18.20 37.66
N MET A 623 10.45 -17.27 37.16
CA MET A 623 11.83 -17.03 37.59
C MET A 623 11.95 -16.00 38.72
N ASN A 624 10.83 -15.58 39.32
CA ASN A 624 10.78 -14.60 40.41
C ASN A 624 11.56 -13.30 40.10
N ARG A 625 11.41 -12.81 38.86
CA ARG A 625 12.06 -11.59 38.32
C ARG A 625 13.60 -11.63 38.28
N GLN A 626 14.22 -12.79 38.48
CA GLN A 626 15.68 -12.91 38.31
C GLN A 626 16.13 -12.65 36.87
N ASP A 627 15.23 -12.86 35.92
CA ASP A 627 15.37 -12.54 34.51
C ASP A 627 15.31 -11.03 34.19
N ALA A 628 14.95 -10.16 35.15
CA ALA A 628 14.98 -8.71 34.97
C ALA A 628 16.39 -8.15 34.71
N VAL A 629 17.45 -8.94 34.92
CA VAL A 629 18.82 -8.61 34.50
C VAL A 629 18.96 -8.42 32.99
N ALA A 630 18.01 -8.93 32.19
CA ALA A 630 17.93 -8.70 30.75
C ALA A 630 17.83 -7.22 30.38
N LEU A 631 17.11 -6.41 31.17
CA LEU A 631 16.88 -4.99 30.84
C LEU A 631 18.18 -4.17 30.78
N PRO A 632 19.02 -4.15 31.83
CA PRO A 632 20.30 -3.44 31.76
C PRO A 632 21.30 -4.09 30.79
N TRP A 633 21.12 -5.36 30.41
CA TRP A 633 21.91 -5.98 29.35
C TRP A 633 21.50 -5.42 27.97
N MET A 634 20.21 -5.50 27.61
CA MET A 634 19.67 -4.98 26.35
C MET A 634 19.99 -3.49 26.17
N ALA A 635 19.89 -2.70 27.24
CA ALA A 635 20.12 -1.25 27.22
C ALA A 635 21.54 -0.82 26.78
N LYS A 636 22.51 -1.75 26.81
CA LYS A 636 23.90 -1.52 26.33
C LYS A 636 23.99 -1.52 24.81
N HIS A 637 23.00 -2.08 24.13
CA HIS A 637 23.01 -2.26 22.69
C HIS A 637 22.22 -1.16 21.99
N THR A 638 22.64 -0.84 20.77
CA THR A 638 22.02 0.10 19.84
C THR A 638 21.98 -0.59 18.49
N ARG A 639 20.88 -0.44 17.76
CA ARG A 639 20.71 -1.08 16.45
C ARG A 639 21.78 -0.54 15.49
N ASN A 640 22.35 -1.43 14.69
CA ASN A 640 23.09 -1.07 13.48
C ASN A 640 22.15 -1.25 12.28
N SER A 641 21.71 -0.16 11.65
CA SER A 641 20.79 -0.22 10.51
C SER A 641 21.48 -0.61 9.19
N THR A 642 22.81 -0.56 9.13
CA THR A 642 23.63 -0.79 7.93
C THR A 642 24.79 -1.77 8.15
N PRO A 643 24.54 -2.96 8.74
CA PRO A 643 25.60 -3.91 9.08
C PRO A 643 26.36 -4.40 7.85
N ASP A 644 27.63 -4.75 8.03
CA ASP A 644 28.50 -5.24 6.95
C ASP A 644 28.12 -6.66 6.49
N LEU A 645 27.38 -7.43 7.29
CA LEU A 645 26.92 -8.76 6.92
C LEU A 645 25.45 -8.91 7.29
N VAL A 646 24.61 -9.24 6.31
CA VAL A 646 23.20 -9.55 6.52
C VAL A 646 22.97 -11.04 6.29
N VAL A 647 22.31 -11.69 7.26
CA VAL A 647 21.78 -13.06 7.13
C VAL A 647 20.28 -12.97 7.30
N TRP A 648 19.56 -13.09 6.20
CA TRP A 648 18.11 -13.01 6.15
C TRP A 648 17.54 -14.39 5.88
N LYS A 649 16.91 -14.98 6.89
CA LYS A 649 16.10 -16.19 6.74
C LYS A 649 14.63 -15.80 6.79
N GLN A 650 13.89 -16.12 5.73
CA GLN A 650 12.45 -15.89 5.65
C GLN A 650 11.71 -16.83 6.60
N ASP A 651 10.81 -16.25 7.38
CA ASP A 651 9.93 -16.98 8.29
C ASP A 651 8.66 -17.47 7.54
N ASP A 652 7.74 -18.12 8.26
CA ASP A 652 6.39 -18.39 7.74
C ASP A 652 5.62 -17.10 7.42
N VAL A 653 5.87 -16.03 8.19
CA VAL A 653 5.54 -14.64 7.85
C VAL A 653 6.68 -14.04 7.03
N THR A 654 6.51 -14.05 5.71
CA THR A 654 7.52 -13.53 4.78
C THR A 654 7.54 -12.00 4.76
N HIS A 655 8.72 -11.45 4.48
CA HIS A 655 8.95 -10.02 4.34
C HIS A 655 9.64 -9.72 3.00
N ASN A 656 9.47 -8.51 2.49
CA ASN A 656 10.10 -8.05 1.25
C ASN A 656 11.30 -7.13 1.48
N ARG A 657 11.61 -6.83 2.74
CA ARG A 657 12.75 -6.02 3.16
C ARG A 657 13.38 -6.56 4.43
N PHE A 658 14.70 -6.56 4.47
CA PHE A 658 15.49 -6.82 5.68
C PHE A 658 16.83 -6.08 5.64
N TYR A 659 17.05 -5.16 6.58
CA TYR A 659 18.14 -4.18 6.57
C TYR A 659 18.16 -3.41 5.24
N TRP A 660 19.26 -3.56 4.48
CA TRP A 660 19.51 -2.96 3.18
C TRP A 660 19.27 -3.94 2.02
N LEU A 661 18.70 -5.11 2.29
CA LEU A 661 18.25 -6.07 1.28
C LEU A 661 16.74 -5.94 1.05
N ALA A 662 16.33 -6.17 -0.18
CA ALA A 662 14.93 -6.29 -0.56
C ALA A 662 14.72 -7.38 -1.61
N VAL A 663 13.56 -8.00 -1.57
CA VAL A 663 13.07 -8.96 -2.57
C VAL A 663 11.68 -8.54 -3.00
N ASP A 664 11.29 -8.90 -4.22
CA ASP A 664 9.90 -8.72 -4.64
C ASP A 664 8.96 -9.64 -3.85
N ASP A 665 7.73 -9.21 -3.59
CA ASP A 665 6.74 -10.00 -2.84
C ASP A 665 6.50 -11.38 -3.48
N THR A 666 6.55 -11.47 -4.82
CA THR A 666 6.38 -12.74 -5.55
C THR A 666 7.55 -13.70 -5.38
N HIS A 667 8.71 -13.20 -4.93
CA HIS A 667 9.92 -13.98 -4.69
C HIS A 667 10.17 -14.26 -3.20
N ALA A 668 9.45 -13.59 -2.29
CA ALA A 668 9.54 -13.83 -0.85
C ALA A 668 8.95 -15.21 -0.51
N LYS A 669 9.81 -16.13 -0.05
CA LYS A 669 9.43 -17.53 0.19
C LYS A 669 9.88 -18.00 1.56
N THR A 670 8.97 -18.62 2.31
CA THR A 670 9.25 -19.22 3.62
C THR A 670 10.47 -20.14 3.57
N GLY A 671 11.38 -19.95 4.54
CA GLY A 671 12.61 -20.73 4.67
C GLY A 671 13.75 -20.31 3.74
N ALA A 672 13.53 -19.43 2.76
CA ALA A 672 14.60 -18.93 1.89
C ALA A 672 15.65 -18.16 2.70
N VAL A 673 16.92 -18.39 2.39
CA VAL A 673 18.05 -17.71 3.02
C VAL A 673 18.76 -16.81 2.01
N VAL A 674 19.02 -15.58 2.41
CA VAL A 674 19.86 -14.61 1.70
C VAL A 674 20.98 -14.17 2.64
N ARG A 675 22.22 -14.34 2.21
CA ARG A 675 23.41 -13.94 2.95
C ARG A 675 24.29 -13.06 2.08
N VAL A 676 24.45 -11.79 2.49
CA VAL A 676 25.22 -10.80 1.73
C VAL A 676 26.19 -10.09 2.64
N LYS A 677 27.46 -10.13 2.26
CA LYS A 677 28.56 -9.41 2.90
C LYS A 677 28.89 -8.15 2.10
N ARG A 678 29.12 -7.04 2.80
CA ARG A 678 29.55 -5.76 2.26
C ARG A 678 30.97 -5.47 2.75
N ASP A 679 31.83 -5.08 1.82
CA ASP A 679 33.14 -4.49 2.08
C ASP A 679 33.30 -3.22 1.24
N GLY A 680 33.04 -2.07 1.89
CA GLY A 680 32.94 -0.79 1.21
C GLY A 680 31.87 -0.81 0.11
N ASN A 681 32.32 -0.64 -1.14
CA ASN A 681 31.47 -0.64 -2.34
C ASN A 681 31.24 -2.04 -2.95
N THR A 682 31.82 -3.09 -2.37
CA THR A 682 31.69 -4.46 -2.85
C THR A 682 30.66 -5.22 -2.03
N PHE A 683 29.77 -5.94 -2.70
CA PHE A 683 28.75 -6.78 -2.11
C PHE A 683 28.94 -8.22 -2.62
N GLU A 684 29.28 -9.12 -1.72
CA GLU A 684 29.39 -10.55 -1.98
C GLU A 684 28.13 -11.26 -1.49
N ILE A 685 27.38 -11.81 -2.43
CA ILE A 685 26.26 -12.70 -2.14
C ILE A 685 26.85 -14.08 -1.90
N GLU A 686 26.89 -14.50 -0.64
CA GLU A 686 27.44 -15.80 -0.23
C GLU A 686 26.39 -16.91 -0.42
N GLN A 687 25.11 -16.57 -0.22
CA GLN A 687 23.96 -17.45 -0.44
C GLN A 687 22.74 -16.62 -0.85
N CYS A 688 21.94 -17.11 -1.80
CA CYS A 688 20.67 -16.48 -2.15
C CYS A 688 19.70 -17.51 -2.71
N ASP A 689 18.65 -17.83 -1.94
CA ASP A 689 17.65 -18.82 -2.33
C ASP A 689 16.47 -18.20 -3.12
N VAL A 690 16.57 -16.92 -3.50
CA VAL A 690 15.57 -16.18 -4.29
C VAL A 690 16.11 -15.83 -5.68
N PRO A 691 15.27 -15.79 -6.72
CA PRO A 691 15.72 -15.59 -8.10
C PRO A 691 16.22 -14.17 -8.39
N LYS A 692 15.80 -13.18 -7.59
CA LYS A 692 16.23 -11.79 -7.72
C LYS A 692 16.41 -11.16 -6.35
N LEU A 693 17.45 -10.35 -6.23
CA LEU A 693 17.78 -9.63 -5.01
C LEU A 693 18.04 -8.16 -5.32
N THR A 694 17.45 -7.27 -4.53
CA THR A 694 17.75 -5.83 -4.55
C THR A 694 18.66 -5.48 -3.38
N ILE A 695 19.77 -4.82 -3.67
CA ILE A 695 20.71 -4.24 -2.70
C ILE A 695 20.50 -2.74 -2.66
N ARG A 696 20.19 -2.20 -1.48
CA ARG A 696 19.97 -0.78 -1.24
C ARG A 696 21.18 -0.17 -0.55
N VAL A 697 21.50 1.07 -0.89
CA VAL A 697 22.70 1.75 -0.39
C VAL A 697 22.41 3.20 -0.05
N ASN A 698 23.22 3.75 0.86
CA ASN A 698 23.21 5.17 1.21
C ASN A 698 24.64 5.69 1.39
N ASP A 699 24.73 6.99 1.69
CA ASP A 699 25.98 7.72 1.87
C ASP A 699 26.83 7.24 3.06
N GLU A 700 26.26 6.49 3.99
CA GLU A 700 26.98 5.93 5.13
C GLU A 700 27.61 4.57 4.79
N MET A 701 27.08 3.89 3.77
CA MET A 701 27.51 2.55 3.38
C MET A 701 28.58 2.54 2.28
N ILE A 702 28.49 3.44 1.30
CA ILE A 702 29.33 3.40 0.10
C ILE A 702 29.86 4.78 -0.30
N ASP A 703 30.95 4.79 -1.06
CA ASP A 703 31.41 5.95 -1.79
C ASP A 703 30.76 5.97 -3.19
N PHE A 704 29.76 6.83 -3.40
CA PHE A 704 29.09 7.01 -4.70
C PHE A 704 30.03 7.49 -5.82
N GLY A 705 31.25 7.93 -5.51
CA GLY A 705 32.28 8.23 -6.50
C GLY A 705 32.91 6.98 -7.15
N LYS A 706 32.77 5.81 -6.52
CA LYS A 706 33.32 4.53 -6.95
C LYS A 706 32.24 3.60 -7.50
N ASN A 707 32.65 2.64 -8.32
CA ASN A 707 31.75 1.58 -8.77
C ASN A 707 31.30 0.75 -7.57
N VAL A 708 30.05 0.34 -7.58
CA VAL A 708 29.50 -0.71 -6.75
C VAL A 708 29.65 -2.02 -7.51
N VAL A 709 30.20 -3.03 -6.84
CA VAL A 709 30.43 -4.36 -7.41
C VAL A 709 29.59 -5.36 -6.64
N VAL A 710 28.74 -6.12 -7.32
CA VAL A 710 27.96 -7.20 -6.72
C VAL A 710 28.42 -8.52 -7.32
N THR A 711 28.78 -9.48 -6.47
CA THR A 711 29.28 -10.80 -6.87
C THR A 711 28.45 -11.93 -6.26
N TYR A 712 28.38 -13.06 -6.96
CA TYR A 712 27.77 -14.29 -6.47
C TYR A 712 28.60 -15.48 -6.96
N GLN A 713 29.09 -16.31 -6.03
CA GLN A 713 29.93 -17.48 -6.34
C GLN A 713 31.11 -17.16 -7.29
N GLY A 714 31.78 -16.03 -7.06
CA GLY A 714 32.91 -15.56 -7.88
C GLY A 714 32.54 -14.93 -9.23
N LYS A 715 31.25 -14.89 -9.60
CA LYS A 715 30.76 -14.20 -10.80
C LYS A 715 30.29 -12.79 -10.44
N THR A 716 30.75 -11.79 -11.19
CA THR A 716 30.22 -10.42 -11.10
C THR A 716 28.84 -10.35 -11.72
N LEU A 717 27.84 -9.97 -10.92
CA LEU A 717 26.46 -9.73 -11.34
C LEU A 717 26.21 -8.26 -11.69
N PHE A 718 26.93 -7.35 -11.05
CA PHE A 718 26.86 -5.90 -11.32
C PHE A 718 28.23 -5.27 -11.07
N ASP A 719 28.64 -4.34 -11.93
CA ASP A 719 29.80 -3.46 -11.74
C ASP A 719 29.48 -2.12 -12.41
N GLY A 720 29.16 -1.12 -11.59
CA GLY A 720 28.75 0.18 -12.09
C GLY A 720 28.56 1.22 -11.00
N LYS A 721 28.54 2.49 -11.40
CA LYS A 721 28.22 3.57 -10.45
C LYS A 721 26.72 3.62 -10.20
N LEU A 722 26.35 3.79 -8.93
CA LEU A 722 24.97 4.08 -8.55
C LEU A 722 24.77 5.57 -8.42
N THR A 723 23.53 6.02 -8.66
CA THR A 723 23.14 7.42 -8.61
C THR A 723 22.06 7.60 -7.55
N ARG A 724 22.20 8.61 -6.70
CA ARG A 724 21.19 8.89 -5.67
C ARG A 724 19.87 9.32 -6.32
N SER A 725 18.78 8.66 -5.91
CA SER A 725 17.43 8.87 -6.42
C SER A 725 16.50 9.37 -5.33
N LYS A 726 15.73 10.42 -5.65
CA LYS A 726 14.66 10.92 -4.80
C LYS A 726 13.57 9.87 -4.58
N SER A 727 13.22 9.10 -5.61
CA SER A 727 12.18 8.08 -5.51
C SER A 727 12.58 6.93 -4.59
N VAL A 728 13.87 6.55 -4.56
CA VAL A 728 14.38 5.52 -3.63
C VAL A 728 14.36 6.03 -2.20
N VAL A 729 14.71 7.31 -1.97
CA VAL A 729 14.60 7.95 -0.65
C VAL A 729 13.15 7.97 -0.16
N GLU A 730 12.21 8.36 -1.01
CA GLU A 730 10.78 8.39 -0.69
C GLU A 730 10.24 6.97 -0.42
N LYS A 731 10.49 6.02 -1.32
CA LYS A 731 10.10 4.60 -1.19
C LYS A 731 10.59 4.01 0.13
N THR A 732 11.89 4.12 0.42
CA THR A 732 12.48 3.46 1.59
C THR A 732 12.16 4.15 2.91
N PHE A 733 11.81 5.45 2.87
CA PHE A 733 11.23 6.16 4.00
C PHE A 733 9.80 5.68 4.28
N ASP A 734 8.93 5.63 3.26
CA ASP A 734 7.51 5.27 3.42
C ASP A 734 7.30 3.81 3.86
N GLU A 735 8.22 2.91 3.53
CA GLU A 735 8.17 1.51 3.99
C GLU A 735 8.20 1.38 5.52
N ARG A 736 8.77 2.35 6.24
CA ARG A 736 9.15 2.17 7.66
C ARG A 736 9.04 3.39 8.55
N HIS A 737 8.86 4.58 7.99
CA HIS A 737 8.86 5.88 8.64
C HIS A 737 10.00 6.06 9.65
N ASP A 738 11.18 5.55 9.29
CA ASP A 738 12.38 5.55 10.13
C ASP A 738 13.50 6.33 9.43
N PRO A 739 13.76 7.58 9.85
CA PRO A 739 14.80 8.42 9.25
C PRO A 739 16.21 7.83 9.30
N THR A 740 16.47 6.87 10.19
CA THR A 740 17.79 6.24 10.40
C THR A 740 18.02 5.02 9.50
N ALA A 741 17.00 4.60 8.74
CA ALA A 741 17.03 3.45 7.86
C ALA A 741 16.54 3.78 6.43
N VAL A 742 16.91 4.96 5.91
CA VAL A 742 16.57 5.40 4.55
C VAL A 742 17.75 5.16 3.60
N PHE A 743 17.44 4.65 2.40
CA PHE A 743 18.42 4.42 1.34
C PHE A 743 18.24 5.38 0.18
N SER A 744 19.33 5.72 -0.51
CA SER A 744 19.33 6.73 -1.56
C SER A 744 19.59 6.16 -2.95
N ALA A 745 20.02 4.90 -3.07
CA ALA A 745 20.06 4.19 -4.35
C ALA A 745 19.83 2.69 -4.13
N GLU A 746 19.50 1.98 -5.20
CA GLU A 746 19.31 0.53 -5.18
C GLU A 746 19.80 -0.10 -6.49
N VAL A 747 20.17 -1.38 -6.44
CA VAL A 747 20.55 -2.19 -7.59
C VAL A 747 19.89 -3.56 -7.46
N GLU A 748 19.19 -3.99 -8.51
CA GLU A 748 18.62 -5.33 -8.60
C GLU A 748 19.57 -6.23 -9.40
N VAL A 749 19.80 -7.45 -8.88
CA VAL A 749 20.56 -8.49 -9.56
C VAL A 749 19.74 -9.77 -9.67
N ALA A 750 19.83 -10.44 -10.81
CA ALA A 750 19.29 -11.78 -11.00
C ALA A 750 20.29 -12.83 -10.49
N ILE A 751 19.80 -13.82 -9.75
CA ILE A 751 20.60 -14.93 -9.23
C ILE A 751 20.61 -16.05 -10.29
N PRO A 752 21.80 -16.44 -10.82
CA PRO A 752 21.94 -17.44 -11.89
C PRO A 752 21.50 -18.86 -11.56
#